data_AF-A0A8D5U4G3-F1
#
_entry.id   AF-A0A8D5U4G3-F1
#
_cell.length_a   1.000
_cell.length_b   1.000
_cell.length_c   1.000
_cell.angle_alpha   90.00
_cell.angle_beta   90.00
_cell.angle_gamma   90.00
#
_symmetry.space_group_name_H-M   'P 1'
#
loop_
_entity.id
_entity.type
_entity.pdbx_description
1 polymer ?
#
loop_
_entity_poly.entity_id
_entity_poly.type
_entity_poly.pdbx_seq_one_letter_code
_entity_poly.pdbx_strand_id
1 'polypeptide(L)'
;MDDNFFLNKIYALFHDPPHKMTVTMGKSGKDFFRKNFEGACGVGGHKGEASIMLYNLIIKELENKPKDFCNIYIKKGTGVYYADIFASEYNRWVLNYLYNNKNKRKSKDHDINKQGFKNQAFFNYFNFHNIFNPSYYVKVNYDIDQEKLKVFKEKFEEVIKDAISNLNIKNISDQTKYLYFLIYTIYEPLWIYSDLPVEVEDSRAPFYTIFDHLYASASMINWVYSSSKPKGFYVVIDIPGVQGVVNSARKASDYWAGSWMLSMIVWLTVWQLIKEYGPDILLAPTARFNPLYYAMVLNYLEDVIGGKVREKVEDVLNTIIGEVSGIYNYKDFVKEAIIPATASLILPKEPGECPIKTENKILEYYKRAYDCIIKELPTGNVSSELCTEFVKAFDITLPAIGSSDFDKVIRGLVEIAEKYADKILIRPAIYVIDIDEVKDEIESDLKEKKVDKILSEKLVNKVIGQYVFHYITTKLYREKIKERYKKEILPKPEWFSSFKRLFDYKSENWEYCTVCGNEPAIFNFAKKKNEDDYSDSTKEEILKLAQVTKGSQGELFEELKVWFKPGEKLGPLCIIKRGLYYTLSGKLKVFRSTDDIAYSYYKEVIQPEIKDLDECKDLINFLDREESDVYKAFGNPVEARKKFSKCTEIGDKKLSCIQKDYEVSEVNEAFINAIKGYRGFYAIIKADVDNMTETARAEIKAEKYLDVLPKLLKHGYFEEYSRNPTSKVLSKHCKYLIYTYMNMTSVANTINEGYILMTPTYRVALSTAMMLTLLRDIKTVEVDNHGQIIYAGGDDVVTLVPIDRLIDTLIGLEDNFVGKDGFFRVRNWYIPAISPNGRSFSVRIANIADFMTNEIQTATELLNKVKKVKWVSSVEAREKFSVIISSSRLNYESILPMWDYKYLRLLKKMWVLNLSNILSSSVYEDYENGFKGLIDGFVKNGVTKGPTYELLKRLISYVLIRNGGEDLIGNFEFEMKILEVGGYKSNIFNEVFKAFRIMRGVL
;
A
#
# COMPACT_ATOMS: atom_id res chain seq x y z
N MET A 1 -11.24 -3.16 -39.02
CA MET A 1 -11.62 -3.13 -37.59
C MET A 1 -10.41 -3.41 -36.68
N ASP A 2 -9.16 -3.27 -37.16
CA ASP A 2 -7.95 -3.47 -36.35
C ASP A 2 -7.37 -2.16 -35.76
N ASP A 3 -7.99 -0.99 -35.99
CA ASP A 3 -7.44 0.35 -35.67
C ASP A 3 -8.06 1.05 -34.44
N ASN A 4 -8.72 0.32 -33.52
CA ASN A 4 -9.22 0.91 -32.27
C ASN A 4 -8.36 0.52 -31.07
N PHE A 5 -7.76 1.52 -30.42
CA PHE A 5 -6.82 1.36 -29.31
C PHE A 5 -7.45 0.69 -28.08
N PHE A 6 -8.58 1.22 -27.59
CA PHE A 6 -9.25 0.71 -26.39
C PHE A 6 -9.89 -0.66 -26.63
N LEU A 7 -10.39 -0.92 -27.84
CA LEU A 7 -10.91 -2.23 -28.20
C LEU A 7 -9.82 -3.31 -28.15
N ASN A 8 -8.60 -3.00 -28.59
CA ASN A 8 -7.45 -3.91 -28.45
C ASN A 8 -7.08 -4.17 -26.98
N LYS A 9 -7.29 -3.19 -26.08
CA LYS A 9 -7.11 -3.40 -24.64
C LYS A 9 -8.17 -4.34 -24.06
N ILE A 10 -9.43 -4.20 -24.45
CA ILE A 10 -10.49 -5.16 -24.10
C ILE A 10 -10.11 -6.56 -24.59
N TYR A 11 -9.64 -6.67 -25.84
CA TYR A 11 -9.20 -7.96 -26.39
C TYR A 11 -8.02 -8.56 -25.63
N ALA A 12 -7.07 -7.75 -25.19
CA ALA A 12 -5.96 -8.20 -24.36
C ALA A 12 -6.43 -8.66 -22.97
N LEU A 13 -7.42 -8.00 -22.36
CA LEU A 13 -7.96 -8.40 -21.07
C LEU A 13 -8.78 -9.71 -21.13
N PHE A 14 -9.29 -10.09 -22.30
CA PHE A 14 -10.11 -11.29 -22.51
C PHE A 14 -9.43 -12.37 -23.37
N HIS A 15 -8.14 -12.24 -23.69
CA HIS A 15 -7.47 -13.17 -24.62
C HIS A 15 -7.36 -14.60 -24.06
N ASP A 16 -7.36 -14.72 -22.73
CA ASP A 16 -7.50 -15.96 -21.97
C ASP A 16 -8.68 -15.81 -20.98
N PRO A 17 -9.48 -16.86 -20.72
CA PRO A 17 -10.57 -16.77 -19.76
C PRO A 17 -10.04 -16.90 -18.32
N PRO A 18 -10.73 -16.35 -17.30
CA PRO A 18 -10.32 -16.49 -15.90
C PRO A 18 -10.31 -17.95 -15.41
N HIS A 19 -11.09 -18.82 -16.07
CA HIS A 19 -11.15 -20.26 -15.84
C HIS A 19 -10.30 -21.09 -16.83
N LYS A 20 -9.17 -20.53 -17.30
CA LYS A 20 -8.25 -21.17 -18.25
C LYS A 20 -7.78 -22.57 -17.82
N MET A 21 -7.36 -22.76 -16.57
CA MET A 21 -6.97 -24.04 -15.99
C MET A 21 -8.16 -25.00 -15.97
N THR A 22 -9.35 -24.58 -15.54
CA THR A 22 -10.57 -25.41 -15.63
C THR A 22 -10.78 -25.97 -17.04
N VAL A 23 -10.72 -25.10 -18.06
CA VAL A 23 -10.91 -25.48 -19.46
C VAL A 23 -9.80 -26.41 -19.94
N THR A 24 -8.56 -26.12 -19.56
CA THR A 24 -7.38 -26.88 -19.97
C THR A 24 -7.37 -28.27 -19.34
N MET A 25 -7.73 -28.38 -18.06
CA MET A 25 -7.65 -29.60 -17.25
C MET A 25 -8.89 -30.49 -17.29
N GLY A 26 -9.94 -30.14 -18.04
CA GLY A 26 -11.10 -31.05 -18.10
C GLY A 26 -12.11 -30.91 -16.96
N LYS A 27 -12.08 -29.83 -16.18
CA LYS A 27 -12.81 -29.71 -14.90
C LYS A 27 -14.27 -29.24 -15.05
N SER A 28 -15.03 -29.29 -13.97
CA SER A 28 -16.41 -28.76 -13.96
C SER A 28 -16.42 -27.29 -14.35
N GLY A 29 -17.27 -26.92 -15.31
CA GLY A 29 -17.30 -25.57 -15.91
C GLY A 29 -16.48 -25.43 -17.20
N LYS A 30 -15.72 -26.46 -17.60
CA LYS A 30 -15.07 -26.51 -18.93
C LYS A 30 -16.13 -26.44 -20.04
N ASP A 31 -15.94 -25.48 -20.95
CA ASP A 31 -16.83 -25.18 -22.07
C ASP A 31 -18.19 -24.59 -21.66
N PHE A 32 -18.33 -23.96 -20.48
CA PHE A 32 -19.59 -23.32 -20.07
C PHE A 32 -20.10 -22.32 -21.10
N PHE A 33 -19.24 -21.42 -21.59
CA PHE A 33 -19.64 -20.44 -22.60
C PHE A 33 -19.84 -21.10 -23.96
N ARG A 34 -18.96 -22.04 -24.33
CA ARG A 34 -19.04 -22.77 -25.61
C ARG A 34 -20.29 -23.64 -25.76
N LYS A 35 -20.74 -24.34 -24.71
CA LYS A 35 -21.95 -25.20 -24.75
C LYS A 35 -23.22 -24.38 -24.93
N ASN A 36 -23.21 -23.13 -24.46
CA ASN A 36 -24.35 -22.21 -24.53
C ASN A 36 -24.24 -21.22 -25.70
N PHE A 37 -23.43 -21.54 -26.72
CA PHE A 37 -23.20 -20.69 -27.89
C PHE A 37 -23.80 -21.30 -29.16
N GLU A 38 -24.71 -20.57 -29.81
CA GLU A 38 -25.44 -21.05 -31.00
C GLU A 38 -24.66 -20.86 -32.32
N GLY A 39 -23.50 -20.18 -32.29
CA GLY A 39 -22.69 -19.89 -33.48
C GLY A 39 -21.51 -20.86 -33.72
N ALA A 40 -20.87 -20.76 -34.88
CA ALA A 40 -19.68 -21.54 -35.21
C ALA A 40 -18.39 -20.80 -34.81
N CYS A 41 -17.60 -21.38 -33.90
CA CYS A 41 -16.24 -20.92 -33.60
C CYS A 41 -15.21 -22.03 -33.85
N GLY A 42 -14.38 -21.86 -34.88
CA GLY A 42 -13.39 -22.85 -35.31
C GLY A 42 -12.18 -23.02 -34.36
N VAL A 43 -12.11 -22.24 -33.29
CA VAL A 43 -11.04 -22.27 -32.30
C VAL A 43 -11.43 -23.18 -31.14
N GLY A 44 -10.57 -24.16 -30.80
CA GLY A 44 -10.75 -25.08 -29.68
C GLY A 44 -10.05 -24.64 -28.39
N GLY A 45 -10.36 -25.30 -27.27
CA GLY A 45 -9.69 -25.13 -25.96
C GLY A 45 -9.98 -23.79 -25.27
N HIS A 46 -9.12 -23.39 -24.33
CA HIS A 46 -9.25 -22.14 -23.56
C HIS A 46 -9.35 -20.91 -24.45
N LYS A 47 -8.64 -20.91 -25.59
CA LYS A 47 -8.77 -19.87 -26.59
C LYS A 47 -10.20 -19.81 -27.11
N GLY A 48 -10.77 -20.91 -27.60
CA GLY A 48 -12.16 -20.92 -28.07
C GLY A 48 -13.16 -20.42 -27.01
N GLU A 49 -12.99 -20.86 -25.76
CA GLU A 49 -13.81 -20.39 -24.63
C GLU A 49 -13.68 -18.86 -24.43
N ALA A 50 -12.47 -18.29 -24.44
CA ALA A 50 -12.24 -16.85 -24.33
C ALA A 50 -12.95 -16.04 -25.43
N SER A 51 -12.87 -16.49 -26.70
CA SER A 51 -13.58 -15.83 -27.81
C SER A 51 -15.07 -15.77 -27.58
N ILE A 52 -15.64 -16.90 -27.17
CA ILE A 52 -17.08 -17.05 -26.99
C ILE A 52 -17.53 -16.26 -25.76
N MET A 53 -16.74 -16.27 -24.68
CA MET A 53 -16.97 -15.43 -23.50
C MET A 53 -16.96 -13.94 -23.87
N LEU A 54 -15.92 -13.46 -24.56
CA LEU A 54 -15.86 -12.08 -25.06
C LEU A 54 -17.04 -11.74 -25.97
N TYR A 55 -17.44 -12.68 -26.83
CA TYR A 55 -18.60 -12.47 -27.70
C TYR A 55 -19.89 -12.32 -26.90
N ASN A 56 -20.13 -13.26 -25.99
CA ASN A 56 -21.35 -13.31 -25.19
C ASN A 56 -21.46 -12.12 -24.23
N LEU A 57 -20.35 -11.70 -23.63
CA LEU A 57 -20.35 -10.64 -22.63
C LEU A 57 -20.33 -9.23 -23.23
N ILE A 58 -19.74 -9.05 -24.42
CA ILE A 58 -19.45 -7.71 -24.96
C ILE A 58 -19.83 -7.60 -26.44
N ILE A 59 -19.23 -8.41 -27.32
CA ILE A 59 -19.32 -8.16 -28.77
C ILE A 59 -20.74 -8.26 -29.31
N LYS A 60 -21.57 -9.15 -28.76
CA LYS A 60 -22.95 -9.33 -29.22
C LYS A 60 -23.82 -8.07 -29.01
N GLU A 61 -23.43 -7.19 -28.09
CA GLU A 61 -24.15 -5.95 -27.76
C GLU A 61 -23.64 -4.75 -28.59
N LEU A 62 -22.51 -4.86 -29.29
CA LEU A 62 -21.99 -3.78 -30.14
C LEU A 62 -22.74 -3.70 -31.48
N GLU A 63 -23.07 -2.49 -31.95
CA GLU A 63 -23.77 -2.26 -33.22
C GLU A 63 -22.96 -2.76 -34.44
N ASN A 64 -21.64 -2.54 -34.43
CA ASN A 64 -20.72 -2.92 -35.51
C ASN A 64 -19.87 -4.13 -35.13
N LYS A 65 -20.48 -5.31 -35.12
CA LYS A 65 -19.83 -6.56 -34.70
C LYS A 65 -18.66 -6.94 -35.62
N PRO A 66 -17.44 -7.21 -35.11
CA PRO A 66 -16.35 -7.76 -35.91
C PRO A 66 -16.73 -9.10 -36.53
N LYS A 67 -16.55 -9.20 -37.85
CA LYS A 67 -16.93 -10.39 -38.65
C LYS A 67 -16.12 -11.65 -38.31
N ASP A 68 -14.91 -11.52 -37.75
CA ASP A 68 -14.01 -12.63 -37.39
C ASP A 68 -13.61 -12.58 -35.91
N PHE A 69 -14.60 -12.54 -35.01
CA PHE A 69 -14.33 -12.42 -33.57
C PHE A 69 -13.54 -13.62 -33.01
N CYS A 70 -13.72 -14.80 -33.60
CA CYS A 70 -13.11 -16.04 -33.15
C CYS A 70 -11.57 -16.07 -33.24
N ASN A 71 -10.96 -15.26 -34.12
CA ASN A 71 -9.51 -15.27 -34.35
C ASN A 71 -8.79 -14.01 -33.88
N ILE A 72 -9.50 -13.06 -33.26
CA ILE A 72 -9.00 -11.72 -32.89
C ILE A 72 -7.63 -11.77 -32.19
N TYR A 73 -7.46 -12.63 -31.19
CA TYR A 73 -6.24 -12.73 -30.38
C TYR A 73 -5.27 -13.85 -30.84
N ILE A 74 -5.61 -14.58 -31.90
CA ILE A 74 -4.79 -15.72 -32.41
C ILE A 74 -4.00 -15.32 -33.64
N LYS A 75 -4.47 -14.30 -34.37
CA LYS A 75 -3.85 -13.80 -35.57
C LYS A 75 -2.49 -13.20 -35.25
N LYS A 76 -1.42 -13.89 -35.66
CA LYS A 76 -0.06 -13.35 -35.59
C LYS A 76 0.00 -12.02 -36.33
N GLY A 77 0.57 -11.01 -35.69
CA GLY A 77 0.67 -9.66 -36.24
C GLY A 77 -0.24 -8.65 -35.55
N THR A 78 -1.19 -9.06 -34.71
CA THR A 78 -2.01 -8.13 -33.91
C THR A 78 -1.28 -7.67 -32.64
N GLY A 79 -1.63 -6.47 -32.15
CA GLY A 79 -1.09 -5.95 -30.89
C GLY A 79 -1.34 -6.90 -29.72
N VAL A 80 -2.52 -7.51 -29.64
CA VAL A 80 -2.90 -8.48 -28.59
C VAL A 80 -1.97 -9.69 -28.55
N TYR A 81 -1.61 -10.25 -29.72
CA TYR A 81 -0.69 -11.38 -29.79
C TYR A 81 0.70 -11.03 -29.25
N TYR A 82 1.20 -9.83 -29.54
CA TYR A 82 2.48 -9.37 -29.01
C TYR A 82 2.40 -8.99 -27.53
N ALA A 83 1.26 -8.45 -27.07
CA ALA A 83 1.05 -8.11 -25.68
C ALA A 83 1.08 -9.35 -24.77
N ASP A 84 0.39 -10.44 -25.11
CA ASP A 84 0.47 -11.72 -24.37
C ASP A 84 1.91 -12.24 -24.29
N ILE A 85 2.69 -12.07 -25.37
CA ILE A 85 4.10 -12.45 -25.39
C ILE A 85 4.91 -11.60 -24.41
N PHE A 86 4.83 -10.26 -24.48
CA PHE A 86 5.67 -9.38 -23.66
C PHE A 86 5.19 -9.24 -22.21
N ALA A 87 3.93 -9.58 -21.93
CA ALA A 87 3.43 -9.74 -20.57
C ALA A 87 3.82 -11.11 -19.97
N SER A 88 4.16 -12.12 -20.79
CA SER A 88 4.51 -13.45 -20.29
C SER A 88 5.57 -13.38 -19.19
N GLU A 89 5.29 -14.04 -18.06
CA GLU A 89 6.22 -14.09 -16.95
C GLU A 89 7.51 -14.87 -17.30
N TYR A 90 8.56 -14.65 -16.51
CA TYR A 90 9.92 -15.13 -16.81
C TYR A 90 9.97 -16.64 -17.06
N ASN A 91 9.31 -17.45 -16.24
CA ASN A 91 9.37 -18.91 -16.31
C ASN A 91 8.58 -19.43 -17.52
N ARG A 92 7.37 -18.91 -17.78
CA ARG A 92 6.51 -19.17 -18.96
C ARG A 92 7.25 -18.80 -20.25
N TRP A 93 7.98 -17.69 -20.24
CA TRP A 93 8.82 -17.31 -21.37
C TRP A 93 9.91 -18.35 -21.64
N VAL A 94 10.71 -18.75 -20.64
CA VAL A 94 11.73 -19.81 -20.79
C VAL A 94 11.09 -21.11 -21.30
N LEU A 95 9.93 -21.50 -20.72
CA LEU A 95 9.14 -22.68 -21.08
C LEU A 95 8.75 -22.67 -22.55
N ASN A 96 8.13 -21.61 -23.04
CA ASN A 96 7.52 -21.56 -24.36
C ASN A 96 8.56 -21.31 -25.48
N TYR A 97 9.65 -20.60 -25.20
CA TYR A 97 10.58 -20.14 -26.23
C TYR A 97 11.81 -21.03 -26.45
N LEU A 98 12.39 -21.62 -25.39
CA LEU A 98 13.59 -22.46 -25.54
C LEU A 98 13.28 -23.86 -26.08
N TYR A 99 12.12 -24.42 -25.75
CA TYR A 99 11.78 -25.80 -26.10
C TYR A 99 11.21 -25.97 -27.52
N ASN A 100 10.36 -25.04 -27.98
CA ASN A 100 9.73 -25.12 -29.31
C ASN A 100 10.73 -25.11 -30.48
N ASN A 101 11.98 -24.69 -30.26
CA ASN A 101 13.02 -24.66 -31.30
C ASN A 101 13.87 -25.94 -31.39
N LYS A 102 14.01 -26.75 -30.33
CA LYS A 102 14.84 -27.98 -30.38
C LYS A 102 14.20 -29.11 -31.20
N ASN A 103 12.86 -29.23 -31.17
CA ASN A 103 12.16 -30.27 -31.94
C ASN A 103 12.03 -29.96 -33.44
N LYS A 104 12.38 -28.75 -33.91
CA LYS A 104 12.46 -28.46 -35.35
C LYS A 104 13.75 -28.94 -36.02
N ARG A 105 14.77 -29.35 -35.25
CA ARG A 105 16.11 -29.69 -35.78
C ARG A 105 16.40 -31.20 -35.93
N LYS A 106 15.44 -32.09 -35.65
CA LYS A 106 15.65 -33.55 -35.70
C LYS A 106 14.66 -34.34 -36.58
N SER A 107 14.21 -33.80 -37.70
CA SER A 107 13.54 -34.60 -38.74
C SER A 107 14.20 -34.33 -40.10
N LYS A 108 15.26 -35.09 -40.39
CA LYS A 108 15.88 -35.20 -41.71
C LYS A 108 15.52 -36.54 -42.40
N ASP A 109 14.53 -37.26 -41.87
CA ASP A 109 13.95 -38.42 -42.56
C ASP A 109 12.66 -37.99 -43.26
N HIS A 110 12.73 -37.94 -44.58
CA HIS A 110 11.59 -37.89 -45.48
C HIS A 110 10.83 -39.22 -45.34
N ASP A 111 9.77 -39.26 -44.54
CA ASP A 111 8.52 -40.04 -44.78
C ASP A 111 7.59 -40.21 -43.56
N ILE A 112 7.68 -39.36 -42.53
CA ILE A 112 6.60 -39.24 -41.53
C ILE A 112 5.92 -37.88 -41.69
N ASN A 113 4.92 -37.88 -42.56
CA ASN A 113 4.06 -36.75 -42.88
C ASN A 113 3.43 -36.10 -41.63
N LYS A 114 3.54 -34.76 -41.56
CA LYS A 114 2.53 -33.82 -41.03
C LYS A 114 1.95 -34.07 -39.62
N GLN A 115 2.75 -34.46 -38.63
CA GLN A 115 2.43 -34.19 -37.22
C GLN A 115 3.53 -33.34 -36.58
N GLY A 116 3.50 -32.03 -36.86
CA GLY A 116 4.08 -31.09 -35.91
C GLY A 116 3.40 -31.33 -34.55
N PHE A 117 4.19 -31.42 -33.48
CA PHE A 117 3.77 -31.54 -32.08
C PHE A 117 2.73 -30.46 -31.70
N LYS A 118 1.48 -30.60 -32.14
CA LYS A 118 0.32 -29.85 -31.66
C LYS A 118 -0.18 -30.60 -30.42
N ASN A 119 -0.01 -29.99 -29.25
CA ASN A 119 -0.87 -30.15 -28.06
C ASN A 119 -1.48 -31.54 -27.84
N GLN A 120 -0.68 -32.54 -27.42
CA GLN A 120 -1.24 -33.85 -27.04
C GLN A 120 -1.24 -34.14 -25.54
N ALA A 121 -0.61 -33.30 -24.71
CA ALA A 121 -0.60 -33.45 -23.25
C ALA A 121 -0.70 -32.11 -22.51
N PHE A 122 -1.50 -32.03 -21.45
CA PHE A 122 -1.51 -30.90 -20.51
C PHE A 122 -0.90 -31.30 -19.17
N PHE A 123 -0.16 -30.39 -18.56
CA PHE A 123 0.39 -30.60 -17.24
C PHE A 123 -0.62 -30.17 -16.18
N ASN A 124 -1.08 -31.11 -15.36
CA ASN A 124 -2.00 -30.83 -14.26
C ASN A 124 -1.19 -30.62 -12.99
N TYR A 125 -1.34 -29.45 -12.38
CA TYR A 125 -0.77 -29.11 -11.08
C TYR A 125 -1.66 -28.07 -10.39
N PHE A 126 -2.05 -28.33 -9.16
CA PHE A 126 -3.12 -27.61 -8.47
C PHE A 126 -2.64 -26.66 -7.37
N ASN A 127 -1.33 -26.60 -7.13
CA ASN A 127 -0.81 -25.70 -6.12
C ASN A 127 -0.45 -24.36 -6.76
N PHE A 128 -0.83 -23.28 -6.08
CA PHE A 128 -0.41 -21.92 -6.40
C PHE A 128 0.75 -21.55 -5.48
N HIS A 129 1.91 -21.25 -6.06
CA HIS A 129 3.12 -20.88 -5.34
C HIS A 129 3.25 -19.36 -5.23
N ASN A 130 3.76 -18.87 -4.10
CA ASN A 130 3.97 -17.45 -3.90
C ASN A 130 5.17 -16.98 -4.75
N ILE A 131 4.97 -15.91 -5.52
CA ILE A 131 5.97 -15.28 -6.40
C ILE A 131 7.18 -14.73 -5.59
N PHE A 132 6.94 -14.14 -4.42
CA PHE A 132 7.96 -13.48 -3.60
C PHE A 132 8.74 -14.51 -2.77
N ASN A 133 8.11 -15.64 -2.42
CA ASN A 133 8.76 -16.79 -1.79
C ASN A 133 8.14 -18.11 -2.26
N PRO A 134 8.70 -18.73 -3.33
CA PRO A 134 8.19 -19.96 -3.93
C PRO A 134 8.09 -21.19 -3.01
N SER A 135 8.69 -21.12 -1.82
CA SER A 135 8.59 -22.17 -0.79
C SER A 135 7.17 -22.31 -0.25
N TYR A 136 6.46 -21.19 -0.15
CA TYR A 136 5.05 -21.12 0.26
C TYR A 136 4.12 -21.41 -0.92
N TYR A 137 3.07 -22.18 -0.65
CA TYR A 137 2.06 -22.52 -1.64
C TYR A 137 0.74 -22.87 -0.98
N VAL A 138 -0.35 -22.64 -1.69
CA VAL A 138 -1.70 -23.07 -1.31
C VAL A 138 -2.24 -24.04 -2.35
N LYS A 139 -3.05 -25.00 -1.91
CA LYS A 139 -3.77 -25.90 -2.83
C LYS A 139 -5.06 -25.20 -3.26
N VAL A 140 -5.22 -24.97 -4.55
CA VAL A 140 -6.41 -24.31 -5.10
C VAL A 140 -7.34 -25.35 -5.70
N ASN A 141 -8.64 -25.22 -5.41
CA ASN A 141 -9.66 -25.99 -6.10
C ASN A 141 -10.10 -25.24 -7.35
N TYR A 142 -9.80 -25.79 -8.52
CA TYR A 142 -10.21 -25.24 -9.81
C TYR A 142 -11.58 -25.77 -10.28
N ASP A 143 -12.31 -26.55 -9.47
CA ASP A 143 -13.68 -26.89 -9.83
C ASP A 143 -14.59 -25.66 -9.71
N ILE A 144 -15.19 -25.27 -10.83
CA ILE A 144 -16.09 -24.12 -10.89
C ILE A 144 -17.54 -24.58 -10.77
N ASP A 145 -18.24 -23.94 -9.85
CA ASP A 145 -19.69 -24.02 -9.71
C ASP A 145 -20.36 -23.30 -10.89
N GLN A 146 -21.12 -24.05 -11.68
CA GLN A 146 -21.78 -23.53 -12.88
C GLN A 146 -22.87 -22.51 -12.55
N GLU A 147 -23.52 -22.60 -11.39
CA GLU A 147 -24.51 -21.61 -10.96
C GLU A 147 -23.82 -20.29 -10.59
N LYS A 148 -22.68 -20.34 -9.89
CA LYS A 148 -21.88 -19.13 -9.62
C LYS A 148 -21.36 -18.49 -10.90
N LEU A 149 -20.89 -19.29 -11.86
CA LEU A 149 -20.43 -18.80 -13.16
C LEU A 149 -21.57 -18.21 -13.99
N LYS A 150 -22.77 -18.78 -13.89
CA LYS A 150 -24.00 -18.24 -14.50
C LYS A 150 -24.37 -16.89 -13.87
N VAL A 151 -24.34 -16.77 -12.54
CA VAL A 151 -24.58 -15.49 -11.84
C VAL A 151 -23.57 -14.42 -12.28
N PHE A 152 -22.28 -14.77 -12.36
CA PHE A 152 -21.25 -13.88 -12.90
C PHE A 152 -21.60 -13.40 -14.31
N LYS A 153 -21.93 -14.34 -15.21
CA LYS A 153 -22.28 -14.04 -16.59
C LYS A 153 -23.49 -13.11 -16.66
N GLU A 154 -24.58 -13.45 -15.98
CA GLU A 154 -25.84 -12.69 -16.02
C GLU A 154 -25.64 -11.26 -15.51
N LYS A 155 -24.96 -11.09 -14.37
CA LYS A 155 -24.63 -9.76 -13.82
C LYS A 155 -23.74 -8.95 -14.76
N PHE A 156 -22.71 -9.58 -15.33
CA PHE A 156 -21.80 -8.89 -16.25
C PHE A 156 -22.52 -8.47 -17.54
N GLU A 157 -23.31 -9.35 -18.14
CA GLU A 157 -24.10 -9.04 -19.34
C GLU A 157 -25.10 -7.92 -19.08
N GLU A 158 -25.77 -7.94 -17.93
CA GLU A 158 -26.72 -6.90 -17.53
C GLU A 158 -26.02 -5.53 -17.43
N VAL A 159 -24.88 -5.46 -16.73
CA VAL A 159 -24.09 -4.22 -16.58
C VAL A 159 -23.65 -3.67 -17.94
N ILE A 160 -23.13 -4.53 -18.83
CA ILE A 160 -22.65 -4.10 -20.15
C ILE A 160 -23.80 -3.68 -21.05
N LYS A 161 -24.90 -4.44 -21.07
CA LYS A 161 -26.08 -4.12 -21.88
C LYS A 161 -26.70 -2.79 -21.46
N ASP A 162 -26.90 -2.58 -20.15
CA ASP A 162 -27.44 -1.34 -19.62
C ASP A 162 -26.50 -0.17 -19.94
N ALA A 163 -25.18 -0.34 -19.77
CA ALA A 163 -24.20 0.68 -20.13
C ALA A 163 -24.24 1.04 -21.63
N ILE A 164 -24.30 0.05 -22.52
CA ILE A 164 -24.40 0.26 -23.97
C ILE A 164 -25.71 0.95 -24.34
N SER A 165 -26.83 0.62 -23.69
CA SER A 165 -28.11 1.27 -23.94
C SER A 165 -28.13 2.75 -23.56
N ASN A 166 -27.36 3.14 -22.54
CA ASN A 166 -27.22 4.53 -22.10
C ASN A 166 -26.18 5.32 -22.92
N LEU A 167 -25.23 4.62 -23.55
CA LEU A 167 -24.25 5.19 -24.47
C LEU A 167 -24.95 5.69 -25.75
N ASN A 168 -25.55 6.88 -25.70
CA ASN A 168 -26.09 7.59 -26.88
C ASN A 168 -24.96 8.19 -27.75
N ILE A 169 -23.82 7.49 -27.85
CA ILE A 169 -22.58 7.94 -28.45
C ILE A 169 -22.44 7.31 -29.83
N LYS A 170 -22.57 8.12 -30.89
CA LYS A 170 -22.45 7.67 -32.28
C LYS A 170 -21.03 7.24 -32.68
N ASN A 171 -20.01 7.61 -31.89
CA ASN A 171 -18.60 7.29 -32.16
C ASN A 171 -18.16 6.00 -31.45
N ILE A 172 -17.81 4.99 -32.23
CA ILE A 172 -17.34 3.69 -31.72
C ILE A 172 -16.05 3.80 -30.89
N SER A 173 -15.18 4.79 -31.16
CA SER A 173 -13.95 5.00 -30.40
C SER A 173 -14.25 5.39 -28.95
N ASP A 174 -15.12 6.37 -28.77
CA ASP A 174 -15.54 6.85 -27.45
C ASP A 174 -16.32 5.78 -26.70
N GLN A 175 -17.22 5.07 -27.40
CA GLN A 175 -17.94 3.93 -26.83
C GLN A 175 -16.98 2.86 -26.26
N THR A 176 -15.98 2.45 -27.04
CA THR A 176 -14.99 1.44 -26.59
C THR A 176 -14.09 1.94 -25.46
N LYS A 177 -13.81 3.25 -25.40
CA LYS A 177 -13.06 3.86 -24.31
C LYS A 177 -13.84 3.74 -23.00
N TYR A 178 -15.08 4.21 -22.95
CA TYR A 178 -15.88 4.14 -21.72
C TYR A 178 -16.16 2.69 -21.29
N LEU A 179 -16.45 1.81 -22.25
CA LEU A 179 -16.58 0.38 -21.97
C LEU A 179 -15.31 -0.21 -21.38
N TYR A 180 -14.13 0.16 -21.90
CA TYR A 180 -12.87 -0.32 -21.35
C TYR A 180 -12.65 0.10 -19.89
N PHE A 181 -12.97 1.35 -19.52
CA PHE A 181 -12.88 1.81 -18.13
C PHE A 181 -13.84 1.01 -17.22
N LEU A 182 -15.09 0.83 -17.64
CA LEU A 182 -16.07 0.04 -16.90
C LEU A 182 -15.60 -1.41 -16.71
N ILE A 183 -15.18 -2.06 -17.81
CA ILE A 183 -14.72 -3.45 -17.83
C ILE A 183 -13.47 -3.62 -16.95
N TYR A 184 -12.45 -2.77 -17.13
CA TYR A 184 -11.23 -2.82 -16.32
C TYR A 184 -11.55 -2.77 -14.82
N THR A 185 -12.53 -1.93 -14.45
CA THR A 185 -12.97 -1.70 -13.07
C THR A 185 -13.72 -2.90 -12.49
N ILE A 186 -14.68 -3.48 -13.22
CA ILE A 186 -15.62 -4.46 -12.67
C ILE A 186 -15.21 -5.92 -12.87
N TYR A 187 -14.32 -6.23 -13.81
CA TYR A 187 -14.08 -7.60 -14.25
C TYR A 187 -13.54 -8.52 -13.14
N GLU A 188 -12.44 -8.12 -12.48
CA GLU A 188 -11.88 -8.89 -11.36
C GLU A 188 -12.75 -8.80 -10.10
N PRO A 189 -13.24 -7.62 -9.66
CA PRO A 189 -14.12 -7.53 -8.48
C PRO A 189 -15.40 -8.36 -8.62
N LEU A 190 -16.05 -8.40 -9.79
CA LEU A 190 -17.26 -9.20 -9.98
C LEU A 190 -16.96 -10.71 -9.96
N TRP A 191 -15.79 -11.13 -10.44
CA TRP A 191 -15.35 -12.53 -10.33
C TRP A 191 -15.22 -12.96 -8.87
N ILE A 192 -14.58 -12.13 -8.05
CA ILE A 192 -14.44 -12.33 -6.61
C ILE A 192 -15.80 -12.26 -5.91
N TYR A 193 -16.64 -11.30 -6.30
CA TYR A 193 -18.01 -11.14 -5.78
C TYR A 193 -18.88 -12.37 -6.07
N SER A 194 -18.60 -13.08 -7.16
CA SER A 194 -19.31 -14.32 -7.50
C SER A 194 -18.74 -15.56 -6.78
N ASP A 195 -17.76 -15.37 -5.87
CA ASP A 195 -17.07 -16.42 -5.10
C ASP A 195 -16.45 -17.52 -5.99
N LEU A 196 -15.95 -17.11 -7.16
CA LEU A 196 -15.26 -17.97 -8.11
C LEU A 196 -13.76 -18.08 -7.74
N PRO A 197 -13.13 -19.25 -7.96
CA PRO A 197 -11.73 -19.45 -7.59
C PRO A 197 -10.80 -18.62 -8.48
N VAL A 198 -9.66 -18.21 -7.91
CA VAL A 198 -8.51 -17.73 -8.69
C VAL A 198 -7.79 -18.90 -9.34
N GLU A 199 -7.41 -18.76 -10.61
CA GLU A 199 -6.56 -19.74 -11.27
C GLU A 199 -5.17 -19.18 -11.55
N VAL A 200 -4.18 -20.07 -11.60
CA VAL A 200 -2.84 -19.72 -12.06
C VAL A 200 -2.82 -19.51 -13.58
N GLU A 201 -1.93 -18.66 -14.05
CA GLU A 201 -1.76 -18.38 -15.48
C GLU A 201 -1.28 -19.62 -16.28
N ASP A 202 -0.37 -20.39 -15.67
CA ASP A 202 0.26 -21.58 -16.25
C ASP A 202 0.59 -22.61 -15.16
N SER A 203 0.02 -23.82 -15.25
CA SER A 203 0.26 -24.89 -14.28
C SER A 203 1.71 -25.38 -14.22
N ARG A 204 2.52 -25.11 -15.25
CA ARG A 204 3.95 -25.47 -15.30
C ARG A 204 4.81 -24.44 -14.57
N ALA A 205 4.30 -23.23 -14.40
CA ALA A 205 4.91 -22.11 -13.70
C ALA A 205 3.85 -21.40 -12.84
N PRO A 206 3.39 -22.04 -11.75
CA PRO A 206 2.19 -21.64 -11.02
C PRO A 206 2.49 -20.52 -10.02
N PHE A 207 3.05 -19.40 -10.48
CA PHE A 207 3.51 -18.29 -9.63
C PHE A 207 2.65 -17.03 -9.76
N TYR A 208 1.82 -16.93 -10.79
CA TYR A 208 1.00 -15.75 -11.06
C TYR A 208 -0.46 -16.13 -11.23
N THR A 209 -1.35 -15.24 -10.81
CA THR A 209 -2.77 -15.39 -11.13
C THR A 209 -3.01 -15.09 -12.60
N ILE A 210 -4.06 -15.67 -13.18
CA ILE A 210 -4.44 -15.34 -14.55
C ILE A 210 -4.74 -13.84 -14.71
N PHE A 211 -5.35 -13.19 -13.71
CA PHE A 211 -5.66 -11.76 -13.79
C PHE A 211 -4.41 -10.88 -13.79
N ASP A 212 -3.35 -11.23 -13.06
CA ASP A 212 -2.08 -10.50 -13.13
C ASP A 212 -1.54 -10.46 -14.58
N HIS A 213 -1.62 -11.59 -15.28
CA HIS A 213 -1.24 -11.69 -16.69
C HIS A 213 -2.20 -10.94 -17.63
N LEU A 214 -3.51 -11.01 -17.40
CA LEU A 214 -4.50 -10.30 -18.22
C LEU A 214 -4.33 -8.77 -18.13
N TYR A 215 -4.16 -8.24 -16.92
CA TYR A 215 -3.92 -6.81 -16.73
C TYR A 215 -2.56 -6.37 -17.25
N ALA A 216 -1.49 -7.18 -17.06
CA ALA A 216 -0.20 -6.90 -17.67
C ALA A 216 -0.25 -6.93 -19.20
N SER A 217 -1.02 -7.84 -19.79
CA SER A 217 -1.26 -7.89 -21.24
C SER A 217 -1.98 -6.64 -21.72
N ALA A 218 -2.99 -6.15 -21.00
CA ALA A 218 -3.64 -4.87 -21.31
C ALA A 218 -2.64 -3.70 -21.25
N SER A 219 -1.84 -3.61 -20.19
CA SER A 219 -0.77 -2.61 -20.06
C SER A 219 0.23 -2.65 -21.22
N MET A 220 0.58 -3.84 -21.71
CA MET A 220 1.52 -3.97 -22.82
C MET A 220 0.98 -3.48 -24.17
N ILE A 221 -0.36 -3.38 -24.35
CA ILE A 221 -0.94 -2.79 -25.56
C ILE A 221 -0.43 -1.38 -25.79
N ASN A 222 -0.18 -0.60 -24.73
CA ASN A 222 0.40 0.75 -24.84
C ASN A 222 1.71 0.75 -25.66
N TRP A 223 2.52 -0.32 -25.58
CA TRP A 223 3.78 -0.40 -26.32
C TRP A 223 3.71 -1.15 -27.65
N VAL A 224 2.73 -2.01 -27.87
CA VAL A 224 2.70 -2.89 -29.06
C VAL A 224 1.51 -2.66 -29.97
N TYR A 225 0.68 -1.66 -29.67
CA TYR A 225 -0.50 -1.36 -30.46
C TYR A 225 -0.15 -1.09 -31.94
N SER A 226 0.84 -0.24 -32.20
CA SER A 226 1.24 0.17 -33.55
C SER A 226 2.43 -0.62 -34.12
N SER A 227 2.95 -1.62 -33.39
CA SER A 227 4.21 -2.27 -33.73
C SER A 227 4.34 -3.69 -33.18
N SER A 228 4.97 -4.57 -33.95
CA SER A 228 5.36 -5.93 -33.50
C SER A 228 6.45 -5.96 -32.43
N LYS A 229 7.10 -4.83 -32.19
CA LYS A 229 8.11 -4.61 -31.15
C LYS A 229 7.61 -3.52 -30.20
N PRO A 230 7.98 -3.56 -28.91
CA PRO A 230 7.66 -2.50 -27.97
C PRO A 230 8.15 -1.14 -28.45
N LYS A 231 7.23 -0.16 -28.49
CA LYS A 231 7.44 1.25 -28.82
C LYS A 231 6.55 2.10 -27.94
N GLY A 232 7.13 3.01 -27.17
CA GLY A 232 6.38 3.78 -26.19
C GLY A 232 7.29 4.57 -25.27
N PHE A 233 6.74 4.98 -24.14
CA PHE A 233 7.51 5.58 -23.05
C PHE A 233 7.35 4.78 -21.77
N TYR A 234 8.46 4.61 -21.04
CA TYR A 234 8.41 4.29 -19.61
C TYR A 234 8.58 5.59 -18.84
N VAL A 235 7.61 5.91 -17.99
CA VAL A 235 7.59 7.19 -17.26
C VAL A 235 7.64 6.94 -15.77
N VAL A 236 8.45 7.73 -15.05
CA VAL A 236 8.40 7.79 -13.60
C VAL A 236 8.26 9.23 -13.15
N ILE A 237 7.27 9.46 -12.29
CA ILE A 237 7.04 10.73 -11.61
C ILE A 237 7.43 10.52 -10.15
N ASP A 238 8.26 11.39 -9.60
CA ASP A 238 8.74 11.26 -8.22
C ASP A 238 8.77 12.63 -7.54
N ILE A 239 8.20 12.75 -6.35
CA ILE A 239 8.28 13.97 -5.55
C ILE A 239 9.43 13.84 -4.54
N PRO A 240 10.53 14.58 -4.69
CA PRO A 240 11.64 14.54 -3.73
C PRO A 240 11.29 15.30 -2.44
N GLY A 241 11.96 14.93 -1.33
CA GLY A 241 11.88 15.70 -0.08
C GLY A 241 10.59 15.54 0.73
N VAL A 242 9.78 14.51 0.45
CA VAL A 242 8.50 14.20 1.10
C VAL A 242 8.55 14.32 2.63
N GLN A 243 9.59 13.77 3.26
CA GLN A 243 9.73 13.80 4.72
C GLN A 243 9.82 15.22 5.29
N GLY A 244 10.43 16.17 4.58
CA GLY A 244 10.51 17.57 5.03
C GLY A 244 9.14 18.25 5.03
N VAL A 245 8.30 17.93 4.05
CA VAL A 245 6.92 18.43 3.95
C VAL A 245 6.05 17.75 5.00
N VAL A 246 6.06 16.43 5.07
CA VAL A 246 5.17 15.65 5.95
C VAL A 246 5.51 15.92 7.41
N ASN A 247 6.78 15.84 7.82
CA ASN A 247 7.19 16.02 9.23
C ASN A 247 7.08 17.48 9.73
N SER A 248 6.85 18.46 8.85
CA SER A 248 6.53 19.84 9.23
C SER A 248 5.10 19.92 9.80
N ALA A 249 4.94 19.46 11.04
CA ALA A 249 3.65 19.29 11.69
C ALA A 249 3.75 19.49 13.20
N ARG A 250 2.84 20.30 13.77
CA ARG A 250 2.71 20.45 15.23
C ARG A 250 1.52 19.67 15.79
N LYS A 251 0.52 19.39 14.95
CA LYS A 251 -0.72 18.66 15.27
C LYS A 251 -0.89 17.46 14.35
N ALA A 252 -1.74 16.51 14.75
CA ALA A 252 -2.10 15.36 13.92
C ALA A 252 -2.71 15.82 12.58
N SER A 253 -3.53 16.87 12.60
CA SER A 253 -4.08 17.52 11.39
C SER A 253 -3.01 18.03 10.42
N ASP A 254 -1.94 18.68 10.94
CA ASP A 254 -0.85 19.19 10.10
C ASP A 254 -0.05 18.04 9.47
N TYR A 255 0.05 16.92 10.19
CA TYR A 255 0.80 15.74 9.77
C TYR A 255 0.07 15.00 8.65
N TRP A 256 -1.22 14.75 8.88
CA TRP A 256 -2.14 14.21 7.88
C TRP A 256 -2.19 15.08 6.63
N ALA A 257 -2.42 16.40 6.76
CA ALA A 257 -2.58 17.29 5.61
C ALA A 257 -1.34 17.30 4.72
N GLY A 258 -0.13 17.25 5.30
CA GLY A 258 1.10 17.18 4.53
C GLY A 258 1.23 15.90 3.70
N SER A 259 0.87 14.76 4.29
CA SER A 259 0.89 13.46 3.60
C SER A 259 -0.18 13.37 2.51
N TRP A 260 -1.41 13.73 2.88
CA TRP A 260 -2.59 13.72 2.00
C TRP A 260 -2.39 14.59 0.76
N MET A 261 -1.89 15.81 0.95
CA MET A 261 -1.65 16.78 -0.11
C MET A 261 -0.71 16.23 -1.18
N LEU A 262 0.42 15.61 -0.78
CA LEU A 262 1.38 15.03 -1.73
C LEU A 262 0.77 13.84 -2.47
N SER A 263 0.04 12.98 -1.75
CA SER A 263 -0.65 11.83 -2.30
C SER A 263 -1.64 12.24 -3.40
N MET A 264 -2.47 13.24 -3.13
CA MET A 264 -3.49 13.72 -4.08
C MET A 264 -2.91 14.48 -5.26
N ILE A 265 -1.79 15.21 -5.09
CA ILE A 265 -1.13 15.87 -6.23
C ILE A 265 -0.63 14.82 -7.23
N VAL A 266 0.02 13.75 -6.76
CA VAL A 266 0.46 12.64 -7.65
C VAL A 266 -0.75 11.98 -8.30
N TRP A 267 -1.79 11.67 -7.51
CA TRP A 267 -3.00 11.05 -8.00
C TRP A 267 -3.67 11.84 -9.12
N LEU A 268 -3.93 13.13 -8.92
CA LEU A 268 -4.60 14.00 -9.89
C LEU A 268 -3.72 14.28 -11.12
N THR A 269 -2.40 14.24 -10.99
CA THR A 269 -1.48 14.29 -12.13
C THR A 269 -1.68 13.07 -13.03
N VAL A 270 -1.68 11.88 -12.42
CA VAL A 270 -1.82 10.61 -13.13
C VAL A 270 -3.25 10.41 -13.66
N TRP A 271 -4.26 10.86 -12.92
CA TRP A 271 -5.67 10.77 -13.33
C TRP A 271 -5.92 11.39 -14.71
N GLN A 272 -5.28 12.53 -15.01
CA GLN A 272 -5.37 13.17 -16.32
C GLN A 272 -4.85 12.27 -17.45
N LEU A 273 -3.73 11.57 -17.22
CA LEU A 273 -3.19 10.58 -18.16
C LEU A 273 -4.07 9.32 -18.26
N ILE A 274 -4.66 8.88 -17.14
CA ILE A 274 -5.61 7.77 -17.12
C ILE A 274 -6.79 8.09 -18.03
N LYS A 275 -7.38 9.30 -17.93
CA LYS A 275 -8.48 9.73 -18.80
C LYS A 275 -8.12 9.68 -20.28
N GLU A 276 -6.85 9.87 -20.64
CA GLU A 276 -6.42 9.81 -22.04
C GLU A 276 -6.16 8.40 -22.53
N TYR A 277 -5.42 7.60 -21.77
CA TYR A 277 -4.86 6.34 -22.24
C TYR A 277 -5.51 5.11 -21.61
N GLY A 278 -6.28 5.26 -20.53
CA GLY A 278 -6.88 4.18 -19.77
C GLY A 278 -6.11 3.82 -18.49
N PRO A 279 -6.74 3.09 -17.56
CA PRO A 279 -6.17 2.79 -16.24
C PRO A 279 -4.95 1.86 -16.26
N ASP A 280 -4.78 1.04 -17.30
CA ASP A 280 -3.67 0.08 -17.44
C ASP A 280 -2.30 0.72 -17.68
N ILE A 281 -2.23 2.04 -17.85
CA ILE A 281 -0.94 2.75 -17.87
C ILE A 281 -0.26 2.72 -16.50
N LEU A 282 -1.02 2.51 -15.42
CA LEU A 282 -0.51 2.47 -14.05
C LEU A 282 0.20 1.13 -13.77
N LEU A 283 1.53 1.18 -13.68
CA LEU A 283 2.32 0.04 -13.20
C LEU A 283 2.47 0.05 -11.67
N ALA A 284 2.60 1.23 -11.07
CA ALA A 284 2.55 1.44 -9.62
C ALA A 284 2.25 2.92 -9.29
N PRO A 285 1.37 3.22 -8.33
CA PRO A 285 0.43 2.26 -7.72
C PRO A 285 -0.60 1.78 -8.76
N THR A 286 -1.13 0.57 -8.59
CA THR A 286 -2.11 -0.01 -9.51
C THR A 286 -3.48 0.67 -9.38
N ALA A 287 -4.28 0.63 -10.45
CA ALA A 287 -5.69 0.99 -10.42
C ALA A 287 -6.58 -0.17 -9.90
N ARG A 288 -6.06 -1.42 -9.88
CA ARG A 288 -6.78 -2.58 -9.32
C ARG A 288 -6.97 -2.39 -7.82
N PHE A 289 -8.19 -2.59 -7.32
CA PHE A 289 -8.55 -2.42 -5.91
C PHE A 289 -8.22 -1.04 -5.33
N ASN A 290 -8.07 -0.01 -6.16
CA ASN A 290 -7.74 1.33 -5.70
C ASN A 290 -9.03 2.14 -5.45
N PRO A 291 -9.38 2.48 -4.20
CA PRO A 291 -10.62 3.20 -3.90
C PRO A 291 -10.69 4.59 -4.52
N LEU A 292 -9.56 5.30 -4.65
CA LEU A 292 -9.51 6.59 -5.31
C LEU A 292 -9.78 6.47 -6.80
N TYR A 293 -9.28 5.39 -7.44
CA TYR A 293 -9.63 5.08 -8.81
C TYR A 293 -11.14 4.85 -8.95
N TYR A 294 -11.73 4.02 -8.08
CA TYR A 294 -13.17 3.72 -8.13
C TYR A 294 -14.05 4.96 -8.03
N ALA A 295 -13.74 5.88 -7.12
CA ALA A 295 -14.47 7.14 -7.02
C ALA A 295 -14.36 7.99 -8.29
N MET A 296 -13.13 8.20 -8.78
CA MET A 296 -12.89 9.03 -9.95
C MET A 296 -13.47 8.40 -11.23
N VAL A 297 -13.34 7.08 -11.43
CA VAL A 297 -13.87 6.41 -12.62
C VAL A 297 -15.39 6.38 -12.64
N LEU A 298 -16.05 6.14 -11.51
CA LEU A 298 -17.51 6.11 -11.49
C LEU A 298 -18.11 7.51 -11.65
N ASN A 299 -17.44 8.55 -11.16
CA ASN A 299 -17.81 9.93 -11.46
C ASN A 299 -17.59 10.28 -12.94
N TYR A 300 -16.46 9.86 -13.51
CA TYR A 300 -16.15 10.07 -14.93
C TYR A 300 -17.12 9.35 -15.87
N LEU A 301 -17.64 8.20 -15.45
CA LEU A 301 -18.60 7.41 -16.21
C LEU A 301 -20.06 7.79 -15.92
N GLU A 302 -20.36 8.62 -14.92
CA GLU A 302 -21.72 8.84 -14.43
C GLU A 302 -22.69 9.27 -15.53
N ASP A 303 -22.33 10.30 -16.29
CA ASP A 303 -23.16 10.85 -17.38
C ASP A 303 -23.27 9.89 -18.57
N VAL A 304 -22.44 8.84 -18.60
CA VAL A 304 -22.27 7.93 -19.71
C VAL A 304 -22.99 6.60 -19.48
N ILE A 305 -22.84 6.01 -18.29
CA ILE A 305 -23.43 4.69 -17.95
C ILE A 305 -24.75 4.81 -17.21
N GLY A 306 -25.08 5.98 -16.66
CA GLY A 306 -26.31 6.24 -15.90
C GLY A 306 -26.32 5.68 -14.48
N GLY A 307 -27.20 6.24 -13.63
CA GLY A 307 -27.26 5.93 -12.19
C GLY A 307 -27.52 4.46 -11.84
N LYS A 308 -28.37 3.76 -12.59
CA LYS A 308 -28.68 2.34 -12.33
C LYS A 308 -27.46 1.42 -12.51
N VAL A 309 -26.64 1.67 -13.54
CA VAL A 309 -25.41 0.90 -13.76
C VAL A 309 -24.39 1.22 -12.69
N ARG A 310 -24.27 2.52 -12.35
CA ARG A 310 -23.42 2.99 -11.26
C ARG A 310 -23.74 2.27 -9.95
N GLU A 311 -25.00 2.24 -9.50
CA GLU A 311 -25.42 1.56 -8.25
C GLU A 311 -25.03 0.08 -8.23
N LYS A 312 -25.24 -0.65 -9.34
CA LYS A 312 -24.87 -2.08 -9.45
C LYS A 312 -23.36 -2.29 -9.34
N VAL A 313 -22.58 -1.40 -9.95
CA VAL A 313 -21.11 -1.46 -9.89
C VAL A 313 -20.62 -1.08 -8.49
N GLU A 314 -21.20 -0.04 -7.89
CA GLU A 314 -20.89 0.39 -6.52
C GLU A 314 -21.13 -0.74 -5.50
N ASP A 315 -22.23 -1.50 -5.61
CA ASP A 315 -22.51 -2.67 -4.74
C ASP A 315 -21.36 -3.69 -4.76
N VAL A 316 -20.88 -4.04 -5.96
CA VAL A 316 -19.79 -5.00 -6.13
C VAL A 316 -18.48 -4.45 -5.56
N LEU A 317 -18.13 -3.21 -5.91
CA LEU A 317 -16.85 -2.61 -5.49
C LEU A 317 -16.81 -2.40 -3.98
N ASN A 318 -17.89 -1.87 -3.38
CA ASN A 318 -17.98 -1.63 -1.95
C ASN A 318 -17.98 -2.92 -1.13
N THR A 319 -18.62 -3.98 -1.64
CA THR A 319 -18.56 -5.30 -1.00
C THR A 319 -17.13 -5.83 -0.95
N ILE A 320 -16.41 -5.82 -2.07
CA ILE A 320 -15.05 -6.36 -2.14
C ILE A 320 -14.06 -5.51 -1.34
N ILE A 321 -14.12 -4.18 -1.47
CA ILE A 321 -13.27 -3.29 -0.67
C ILE A 321 -13.59 -3.44 0.81
N GLY A 322 -14.87 -3.54 1.19
CA GLY A 322 -15.28 -3.73 2.58
C GLY A 322 -14.77 -5.03 3.21
N GLU A 323 -14.78 -6.14 2.47
CA GLU A 323 -14.22 -7.42 2.94
C GLU A 323 -12.70 -7.37 3.17
N VAL A 324 -11.97 -6.56 2.39
CA VAL A 324 -10.52 -6.41 2.52
C VAL A 324 -10.15 -5.40 3.62
N SER A 325 -10.87 -4.29 3.69
CA SER A 325 -10.47 -3.10 4.44
C SER A 325 -11.33 -2.77 5.66
N GLY A 326 -12.49 -3.41 5.82
CA GLY A 326 -13.49 -3.03 6.83
C GLY A 326 -14.27 -1.75 6.51
N ILE A 327 -13.94 -1.03 5.43
CA ILE A 327 -14.61 0.20 4.99
C ILE A 327 -15.48 -0.13 3.76
N TYR A 328 -16.80 -0.03 3.91
CA TYR A 328 -17.79 -0.46 2.90
C TYR A 328 -18.22 0.67 1.95
N ASN A 329 -17.51 1.79 1.95
CA ASN A 329 -17.71 2.87 0.99
C ASN A 329 -16.35 3.34 0.49
N TYR A 330 -16.03 3.05 -0.77
CA TYR A 330 -14.73 3.42 -1.35
C TYR A 330 -14.48 4.95 -1.32
N LYS A 331 -15.54 5.78 -1.24
CA LYS A 331 -15.38 7.25 -1.15
C LYS A 331 -14.79 7.69 0.18
N ASP A 332 -14.95 6.92 1.24
CA ASP A 332 -14.43 7.28 2.57
C ASP A 332 -12.89 7.19 2.64
N PHE A 333 -12.27 6.48 1.69
CA PHE A 333 -10.81 6.46 1.51
C PHE A 333 -10.23 7.78 1.02
N VAL A 334 -11.06 8.76 0.66
CA VAL A 334 -10.54 10.08 0.29
C VAL A 334 -9.74 10.71 1.43
N LYS A 335 -9.96 10.32 2.69
CA LYS A 335 -9.12 10.79 3.81
C LYS A 335 -7.74 10.12 3.86
N GLU A 336 -7.53 9.04 3.14
CA GLU A 336 -6.33 8.21 3.24
C GLU A 336 -5.27 8.62 2.21
N ALA A 337 -4.04 8.82 2.67
CA ALA A 337 -2.90 9.09 1.81
C ALA A 337 -2.32 7.77 1.25
N ILE A 338 -3.01 7.17 0.28
CA ILE A 338 -2.72 5.83 -0.25
C ILE A 338 -1.85 5.81 -1.52
N ILE A 339 -1.64 6.98 -2.13
CA ILE A 339 -0.83 7.13 -3.33
C ILE A 339 0.58 7.55 -2.90
N PRO A 340 1.61 6.76 -3.22
CA PRO A 340 2.99 7.11 -2.90
C PRO A 340 3.44 8.34 -3.70
N ALA A 341 4.50 8.98 -3.21
CA ALA A 341 5.13 10.11 -3.89
C ALA A 341 5.75 9.76 -5.25
N THR A 342 5.89 8.47 -5.56
CA THR A 342 6.44 7.95 -6.82
C THR A 342 5.38 7.18 -7.60
N ALA A 343 5.15 7.54 -8.86
CA ALA A 343 4.31 6.80 -9.79
C ALA A 343 5.13 6.29 -10.99
N SER A 344 4.96 5.03 -11.37
CA SER A 344 5.57 4.43 -12.57
C SER A 344 4.50 4.07 -13.59
N LEU A 345 4.68 4.53 -14.83
CA LEU A 345 3.70 4.45 -15.90
C LEU A 345 4.28 3.82 -17.16
N ILE A 346 3.40 3.19 -17.94
CA ILE A 346 3.65 2.72 -19.30
C ILE A 346 2.76 3.50 -20.28
N LEU A 347 3.36 4.36 -21.10
CA LEU A 347 2.61 5.22 -22.02
C LEU A 347 2.80 4.78 -23.48
N PRO A 348 1.77 4.90 -24.33
CA PRO A 348 1.94 4.78 -25.77
C PRO A 348 2.77 5.95 -26.32
N LYS A 349 3.30 5.77 -27.53
CA LYS A 349 4.00 6.82 -28.27
C LYS A 349 3.20 7.21 -29.48
N GLU A 350 2.62 8.40 -29.45
CA GLU A 350 1.87 8.94 -30.57
C GLU A 350 2.80 9.46 -31.69
N PRO A 351 2.33 9.54 -32.95
CA PRO A 351 3.11 10.11 -34.03
C PRO A 351 3.55 11.57 -33.72
N GLY A 352 4.86 11.84 -33.75
CA GLY A 352 5.42 13.18 -33.49
C GLY A 352 5.65 13.52 -32.01
N GLU A 353 5.39 12.57 -31.12
CA GLU A 353 5.70 12.65 -29.70
C GLU A 353 7.17 12.29 -29.42
N CYS A 354 7.77 12.96 -28.44
CA CYS A 354 9.15 12.75 -28.02
C CYS A 354 9.29 12.98 -26.50
N PRO A 355 10.37 12.51 -25.85
CA PRO A 355 10.51 12.57 -24.40
C PRO A 355 10.25 13.95 -23.77
N ILE A 356 10.77 15.00 -24.39
CA ILE A 356 10.63 16.39 -23.89
C ILE A 356 9.17 16.87 -23.94
N LYS A 357 8.42 16.52 -25.00
CA LYS A 357 7.00 16.89 -25.10
C LYS A 357 6.17 16.16 -24.06
N THR A 358 6.42 14.86 -23.87
CA THR A 358 5.74 14.05 -22.86
C THR A 358 6.07 14.55 -21.45
N GLU A 359 7.32 14.89 -21.16
CA GLU A 359 7.72 15.50 -19.88
C GLU A 359 6.99 16.83 -19.61
N ASN A 360 6.96 17.73 -20.60
CA ASN A 360 6.26 19.01 -20.48
C ASN A 360 4.75 18.84 -20.26
N LYS A 361 4.13 17.87 -20.94
CA LYS A 361 2.71 17.53 -20.76
C LYS A 361 2.44 17.06 -19.33
N ILE A 362 3.27 16.17 -18.80
CA ILE A 362 3.14 15.67 -17.41
C ILE A 362 3.36 16.82 -16.42
N LEU A 363 4.31 17.72 -16.67
CA LEU A 363 4.55 18.88 -15.82
C LEU A 363 3.35 19.84 -15.81
N GLU A 364 2.68 20.02 -16.94
CA GLU A 364 1.45 20.81 -17.03
C GLU A 364 0.33 20.17 -16.19
N TYR A 365 0.14 18.86 -16.31
CA TYR A 365 -0.84 18.11 -15.51
C TYR A 365 -0.53 18.16 -14.02
N TYR A 366 0.74 18.08 -13.65
CA TYR A 366 1.19 18.27 -12.28
C TYR A 366 0.84 19.66 -11.76
N LYS A 367 1.06 20.71 -12.57
CA LYS A 367 0.74 22.07 -12.17
C LYS A 367 -0.76 22.26 -11.94
N ARG A 368 -1.61 21.70 -12.79
CA ARG A 368 -3.08 21.72 -12.59
C ARG A 368 -3.50 20.97 -11.32
N ALA A 369 -2.89 19.81 -11.07
CA ALA A 369 -3.13 19.05 -9.85
C ALA A 369 -2.69 19.82 -8.59
N TYR A 370 -1.52 20.44 -8.65
CA TYR A 370 -1.00 21.32 -7.60
C TYR A 370 -1.93 22.50 -7.34
N ASP A 371 -2.38 23.19 -8.39
CA ASP A 371 -3.27 24.34 -8.27
C ASP A 371 -4.61 23.94 -7.62
N CYS A 372 -5.19 22.79 -7.98
CA CYS A 372 -6.38 22.28 -7.30
C CYS A 372 -6.14 22.06 -5.80
N ILE A 373 -5.09 21.32 -5.43
CA ILE A 373 -4.86 20.90 -4.04
C ILE A 373 -4.36 22.05 -3.16
N ILE A 374 -3.57 22.97 -3.70
CA ILE A 374 -2.85 24.00 -2.92
C ILE A 374 -3.54 25.35 -2.97
N LYS A 375 -4.22 25.69 -4.08
CA LYS A 375 -4.83 27.01 -4.27
C LYS A 375 -6.35 26.96 -4.15
N GLU A 376 -7.00 26.01 -4.82
CA GLU A 376 -8.46 25.97 -4.89
C GLU A 376 -9.12 25.32 -3.66
N LEU A 377 -8.70 24.10 -3.28
CA LEU A 377 -9.30 23.40 -2.14
C LEU A 377 -9.13 24.16 -0.81
N PRO A 378 -7.94 24.68 -0.44
CA PRO A 378 -7.77 25.34 0.86
C PRO A 378 -8.58 26.64 0.96
N THR A 379 -8.86 27.32 -0.15
CA THR A 379 -9.69 28.54 -0.18
C THR A 379 -11.19 28.24 -0.20
N GLY A 380 -11.55 27.01 -0.57
CA GLY A 380 -12.93 26.58 -0.84
C GLY A 380 -13.49 27.13 -2.15
N ASN A 381 -12.68 27.84 -2.95
CA ASN A 381 -13.08 28.42 -4.23
C ASN A 381 -12.64 27.52 -5.38
N VAL A 382 -13.39 26.44 -5.59
CA VAL A 382 -13.11 25.46 -6.64
C VAL A 382 -13.70 25.93 -7.97
N SER A 383 -12.87 25.98 -9.00
CA SER A 383 -13.22 26.52 -10.33
C SER A 383 -12.66 25.71 -11.50
N SER A 384 -11.53 25.01 -11.33
CA SER A 384 -10.98 24.20 -12.40
C SER A 384 -11.80 22.91 -12.61
N GLU A 385 -11.83 22.43 -13.84
CA GLU A 385 -12.54 21.21 -14.22
C GLU A 385 -12.04 20.00 -13.41
N LEU A 386 -10.72 19.84 -13.30
CA LEU A 386 -10.07 18.75 -12.55
C LEU A 386 -10.47 18.77 -11.07
N CYS A 387 -10.52 19.96 -10.47
CA CYS A 387 -10.81 20.09 -9.05
C CYS A 387 -12.30 19.92 -8.75
N THR A 388 -13.16 20.43 -9.64
CA THR A 388 -14.62 20.20 -9.59
C THR A 388 -14.95 18.71 -9.73
N GLU A 389 -14.29 18.02 -10.66
CA GLU A 389 -14.41 16.58 -10.87
C GLU A 389 -14.02 15.82 -9.59
N PHE A 390 -12.89 16.17 -8.97
CA PHE A 390 -12.43 15.57 -7.72
C PHE A 390 -13.41 15.77 -6.56
N VAL A 391 -13.87 17.01 -6.34
CA VAL A 391 -14.85 17.34 -5.29
C VAL A 391 -16.15 16.55 -5.48
N LYS A 392 -16.64 16.45 -6.72
CA LYS A 392 -17.85 15.69 -7.05
C LYS A 392 -17.66 14.19 -6.83
N ALA A 393 -16.52 13.62 -7.25
CA ALA A 393 -16.25 12.19 -7.17
C ALA A 393 -16.30 11.64 -5.73
N PHE A 394 -15.87 12.46 -4.77
CA PHE A 394 -15.83 12.11 -3.36
C PHE A 394 -16.91 12.82 -2.54
N ASP A 395 -17.93 13.40 -3.16
CA ASP A 395 -18.99 14.25 -2.56
C ASP A 395 -18.47 15.20 -1.46
N ILE A 396 -17.34 15.88 -1.70
CA ILE A 396 -16.73 16.79 -0.73
C ILE A 396 -17.64 18.00 -0.55
N THR A 397 -18.06 18.26 0.69
CA THR A 397 -18.85 19.46 1.01
C THR A 397 -17.89 20.58 1.36
N LEU A 398 -17.86 21.63 0.53
CA LEU A 398 -17.04 22.81 0.79
C LEU A 398 -17.78 23.75 1.77
N PRO A 399 -17.10 24.38 2.75
CA PRO A 399 -17.71 25.35 3.64
C PRO A 399 -18.36 26.50 2.86
N ALA A 400 -19.58 26.89 3.27
CA ALA A 400 -20.28 28.02 2.66
C ALA A 400 -19.44 29.31 2.79
N ILE A 401 -19.40 30.12 1.74
CA ILE A 401 -18.59 31.34 1.71
C ILE A 401 -19.12 32.33 2.77
N GLY A 402 -18.30 32.61 3.78
CA GLY A 402 -18.60 33.59 4.83
C GLY A 402 -19.63 33.14 5.88
N SER A 403 -19.83 31.84 6.08
CA SER A 403 -20.81 31.29 7.04
C SER A 403 -20.56 31.69 8.50
N SER A 404 -19.30 31.86 8.89
CA SER A 404 -18.90 32.33 10.23
C SER A 404 -17.77 33.35 10.16
N ASP A 405 -17.55 34.09 11.25
CA ASP A 405 -16.41 35.00 11.38
C ASP A 405 -15.08 34.22 11.38
N PHE A 406 -15.09 32.99 11.89
CA PHE A 406 -13.95 32.07 11.88
C PHE A 406 -13.59 31.66 10.44
N ASP A 407 -14.59 31.29 9.62
CA ASP A 407 -14.41 30.98 8.19
C ASP A 407 -13.69 32.10 7.45
N LYS A 408 -14.08 33.35 7.71
CA LYS A 408 -13.48 34.52 7.06
C LYS A 408 -12.01 34.68 7.44
N VAL A 409 -11.65 34.43 8.70
CA VAL A 409 -10.25 34.47 9.14
C VAL A 409 -9.42 33.38 8.45
N ILE A 410 -9.89 32.14 8.43
CA ILE A 410 -9.18 31.03 7.77
C ILE A 410 -8.95 31.36 6.30
N ARG A 411 -10.00 31.78 5.59
CA ARG A 411 -9.90 32.15 4.17
C ARG A 411 -8.91 33.28 3.96
N GLY A 412 -8.99 34.36 4.74
CA GLY A 412 -8.06 35.48 4.64
C GLY A 412 -6.59 35.06 4.86
N LEU A 413 -6.33 34.16 5.80
CA LEU A 413 -4.99 33.60 6.02
C LEU A 413 -4.53 32.75 4.82
N VAL A 414 -5.40 31.87 4.32
CA VAL A 414 -5.09 31.01 3.17
C VAL A 414 -4.86 31.83 1.90
N GLU A 415 -5.67 32.85 1.62
CA GLU A 415 -5.50 33.76 0.46
C GLU A 415 -4.17 34.52 0.53
N ILE A 416 -3.68 34.87 1.73
CA ILE A 416 -2.34 35.45 1.89
C ILE A 416 -1.27 34.40 1.57
N ALA A 417 -1.43 33.17 2.06
CA ALA A 417 -0.49 32.07 1.81
C ALA A 417 -0.46 31.65 0.32
N GLU A 418 -1.62 31.62 -0.34
CA GLU A 418 -1.80 31.24 -1.74
C GLU A 418 -0.96 32.12 -2.69
N LYS A 419 -0.79 33.41 -2.38
CA LYS A 419 0.08 34.33 -3.16
C LYS A 419 1.54 33.84 -3.26
N TYR A 420 1.95 32.94 -2.37
CA TYR A 420 3.27 32.33 -2.35
C TYR A 420 3.28 30.88 -2.85
N ALA A 421 2.12 30.30 -3.21
CA ALA A 421 1.98 28.90 -3.62
C ALA A 421 2.91 28.51 -4.77
N ASP A 422 3.07 29.37 -5.79
CA ASP A 422 4.00 29.09 -6.91
C ASP A 422 5.47 29.10 -6.48
N LYS A 423 5.81 29.84 -5.41
CA LYS A 423 7.19 29.94 -4.89
C LYS A 423 7.56 28.76 -3.99
N ILE A 424 6.56 28.10 -3.41
CA ILE A 424 6.73 26.89 -2.60
C ILE A 424 6.40 25.61 -3.40
N LEU A 425 6.19 25.74 -4.72
CA LEU A 425 5.92 24.63 -5.62
C LEU A 425 7.00 23.56 -5.48
N ILE A 426 6.59 22.39 -4.99
CA ILE A 426 7.44 21.21 -4.94
C ILE A 426 7.54 20.70 -6.37
N ARG A 427 8.72 20.75 -6.98
CA ARG A 427 8.90 20.30 -8.35
C ARG A 427 9.04 18.78 -8.41
N PRO A 428 8.27 18.09 -9.26
CA PRO A 428 8.42 16.65 -9.44
C PRO A 428 9.65 16.36 -10.31
N ALA A 429 10.35 15.27 -10.01
CA ALA A 429 11.30 14.67 -10.93
C ALA A 429 10.53 13.77 -11.90
N ILE A 430 10.48 14.15 -13.18
CA ILE A 430 9.81 13.39 -14.23
C ILE A 430 10.89 12.73 -15.10
N TYR A 431 10.82 11.42 -15.25
CA TYR A 431 11.73 10.63 -16.07
C TYR A 431 10.94 10.03 -17.21
N VAL A 432 11.29 10.38 -18.45
CA VAL A 432 10.71 9.80 -19.65
C VAL A 432 11.79 9.02 -20.39
N ILE A 433 11.60 7.72 -20.55
CA ILE A 433 12.50 6.84 -21.27
C ILE A 433 11.79 6.41 -22.55
N ASP A 434 12.34 6.80 -23.71
CA ASP A 434 11.89 6.33 -25.01
C ASP A 434 12.42 4.92 -25.27
N ILE A 435 11.52 3.99 -25.54
CA ILE A 435 11.88 2.59 -25.80
C ILE A 435 12.67 2.44 -27.11
N ASP A 436 12.45 3.33 -28.09
CA ASP A 436 13.18 3.29 -29.37
C ASP A 436 14.67 3.66 -29.20
N GLU A 437 15.00 4.51 -28.22
CA GLU A 437 16.37 5.03 -28.00
C GLU A 437 17.29 4.03 -27.27
N VAL A 438 16.73 3.09 -26.51
CA VAL A 438 17.49 2.18 -25.63
C VAL A 438 17.81 0.83 -26.27
N LYS A 439 17.36 0.61 -27.51
CA LYS A 439 17.47 -0.69 -28.18
C LYS A 439 18.92 -1.13 -28.38
N ASP A 440 19.78 -0.23 -28.84
CA ASP A 440 21.17 -0.57 -29.14
C ASP A 440 21.98 -0.79 -27.85
N GLU A 441 21.65 -0.05 -26.78
CA GLU A 441 22.21 -0.29 -25.44
C GLU A 441 21.87 -1.68 -24.91
N ILE A 442 20.61 -2.11 -25.07
CA ILE A 442 20.15 -3.44 -24.67
C ILE A 442 20.87 -4.55 -25.45
N GLU A 443 21.01 -4.39 -26.76
CA GLU A 443 21.73 -5.35 -27.61
C GLU A 443 23.21 -5.45 -27.18
N SER A 444 23.83 -4.33 -26.83
CA SER A 444 25.20 -4.28 -26.31
C SER A 444 25.33 -4.96 -24.94
N ASP A 445 24.44 -4.66 -24.00
CA ASP A 445 24.46 -5.22 -22.63
C ASP A 445 24.29 -6.75 -22.65
N LEU A 446 23.36 -7.28 -23.47
CA LEU A 446 23.18 -8.73 -23.61
C LEU A 446 24.41 -9.41 -24.25
N LYS A 447 25.09 -8.73 -25.16
CA LYS A 447 26.32 -9.23 -25.79
C LYS A 447 27.49 -9.25 -24.80
N GLU A 448 27.64 -8.21 -23.98
CA GLU A 448 28.64 -8.14 -22.91
C GLU A 448 28.46 -9.26 -21.89
N LYS A 449 27.21 -9.54 -21.52
CA LYS A 449 26.82 -10.65 -20.63
C LYS A 449 26.98 -12.04 -21.25
N LYS A 450 27.45 -12.16 -22.49
CA LYS A 450 27.76 -13.43 -23.17
C LYS A 450 26.55 -14.38 -23.26
N VAL A 451 25.35 -13.83 -23.43
CA VAL A 451 24.09 -14.60 -23.51
C VAL A 451 24.08 -15.54 -24.72
N ASP A 452 24.79 -15.17 -25.78
CA ASP A 452 25.02 -15.96 -27.00
C ASP A 452 25.73 -17.30 -26.74
N LYS A 453 26.46 -17.43 -25.62
CA LYS A 453 27.08 -18.71 -25.22
C LYS A 453 26.07 -19.75 -24.70
N ILE A 454 24.90 -19.30 -24.28
CA ILE A 454 23.86 -20.17 -23.66
C ILE A 454 22.64 -20.27 -24.58
N LEU A 455 22.36 -19.23 -25.34
CA LEU A 455 21.23 -19.13 -26.25
C LEU A 455 21.70 -18.96 -27.69
N SER A 456 21.06 -19.66 -28.63
CA SER A 456 21.32 -19.43 -30.07
C SER A 456 20.97 -17.98 -30.45
N GLU A 457 21.63 -17.41 -31.46
CA GLU A 457 21.37 -16.05 -31.98
C GLU A 457 19.86 -15.74 -32.23
N LYS A 458 19.12 -16.70 -32.81
CA LYS A 458 17.67 -16.58 -33.01
C LYS A 458 16.86 -16.43 -31.70
N LEU A 459 17.36 -17.00 -30.61
CA LEU A 459 16.76 -16.90 -29.28
C LEU A 459 17.17 -15.58 -28.62
N VAL A 460 18.42 -15.11 -28.79
CA VAL A 460 18.88 -13.80 -28.30
C VAL A 460 17.97 -12.68 -28.82
N ASN A 461 17.64 -12.67 -30.11
CA ASN A 461 16.72 -11.67 -30.68
C ASN A 461 15.31 -11.68 -30.06
N LYS A 462 14.89 -12.80 -29.46
CA LYS A 462 13.61 -12.89 -28.73
C LYS A 462 13.74 -12.51 -27.25
N VAL A 463 14.95 -12.60 -26.68
CA VAL A 463 15.26 -12.16 -25.32
C VAL A 463 15.19 -10.64 -25.25
N ILE A 464 15.67 -9.93 -26.28
CA ILE A 464 15.71 -8.46 -26.34
C ILE A 464 14.38 -7.84 -25.89
N GLY A 465 13.27 -8.20 -26.53
CA GLY A 465 11.99 -7.55 -26.23
C GLY A 465 11.44 -7.82 -24.83
N GLN A 466 11.85 -8.92 -24.18
CA GLN A 466 11.51 -9.19 -22.77
C GLN A 466 12.47 -8.49 -21.81
N TYR A 467 13.74 -8.43 -22.21
CA TYR A 467 14.78 -7.80 -21.43
C TYR A 467 14.66 -6.27 -21.43
N VAL A 468 14.00 -5.66 -22.42
CA VAL A 468 13.68 -4.22 -22.44
C VAL A 468 13.08 -3.77 -21.11
N PHE A 469 12.01 -4.43 -20.67
CA PHE A 469 11.33 -4.03 -19.44
C PHE A 469 12.25 -4.18 -18.22
N HIS A 470 13.00 -5.28 -18.13
CA HIS A 470 13.99 -5.48 -17.07
C HIS A 470 15.08 -4.42 -17.09
N TYR A 471 15.78 -4.24 -18.22
CA TYR A 471 16.88 -3.29 -18.37
C TYR A 471 16.47 -1.87 -17.94
N ILE A 472 15.29 -1.44 -18.40
CA ILE A 472 14.77 -0.11 -18.07
C ILE A 472 14.49 0.02 -16.58
N THR A 473 13.76 -0.92 -16.00
CA THR A 473 13.28 -0.84 -14.61
C THR A 473 14.36 -1.09 -13.57
N THR A 474 15.35 -1.94 -13.86
CA THR A 474 16.38 -2.35 -12.88
C THR A 474 17.70 -1.60 -13.02
N LYS A 475 18.10 -1.24 -14.25
CA LYS A 475 19.40 -0.63 -14.57
C LYS A 475 19.26 0.85 -14.99
N LEU A 476 18.67 1.11 -16.16
CA LEU A 476 18.69 2.43 -16.80
C LEU A 476 17.99 3.51 -15.96
N TYR A 477 16.86 3.15 -15.35
CA TYR A 477 16.15 4.03 -14.42
C TYR A 477 17.06 4.57 -13.32
N ARG A 478 17.93 3.74 -12.73
CA ARG A 478 18.84 4.20 -11.67
C ARG A 478 19.97 5.08 -12.18
N GLU A 479 20.53 4.77 -13.34
CA GLU A 479 21.59 5.57 -13.95
C GLU A 479 21.04 6.98 -14.22
N LYS A 480 19.88 7.07 -14.89
CA LYS A 480 19.22 8.35 -15.18
C LYS A 480 18.73 9.08 -13.91
N ILE A 481 18.21 8.36 -12.91
CA ILE A 481 17.88 8.94 -11.61
C ILE A 481 19.10 9.53 -10.94
N LYS A 482 20.18 8.76 -10.76
CA LYS A 482 21.36 9.21 -10.04
C LYS A 482 22.01 10.42 -10.70
N GLU A 483 21.98 10.49 -12.03
CA GLU A 483 22.46 11.65 -12.79
C GLU A 483 21.57 12.87 -12.61
N ARG A 484 20.25 12.71 -12.66
CA ARG A 484 19.31 13.83 -12.49
C ARG A 484 19.24 14.29 -11.05
N TYR A 485 19.22 13.40 -10.05
CA TYR A 485 19.36 13.73 -8.63
C TYR A 485 20.66 14.46 -8.30
N LYS A 486 21.73 14.30 -9.09
CA LYS A 486 22.96 15.11 -8.96
C LYS A 486 22.82 16.50 -9.58
N LYS A 487 22.04 16.66 -10.66
CA LYS A 487 21.81 17.92 -11.39
C LYS A 487 20.65 18.75 -10.80
N GLU A 488 19.67 18.06 -10.24
CA GLU A 488 18.44 18.54 -9.63
C GLU A 488 18.35 18.01 -8.19
N ILE A 489 19.45 18.08 -7.42
CA ILE A 489 19.28 18.28 -5.98
C ILE A 489 18.47 19.56 -5.94
N LEU A 490 17.16 19.49 -5.70
CA LEU A 490 16.38 20.71 -5.56
C LEU A 490 17.10 21.53 -4.49
N PRO A 491 17.69 22.67 -4.85
CA PRO A 491 18.06 23.60 -3.82
C PRO A 491 16.75 23.89 -3.10
N LYS A 492 16.83 24.01 -1.78
CA LYS A 492 15.80 24.71 -1.01
C LYS A 492 15.29 25.87 -1.88
N PRO A 493 13.96 26.06 -2.05
CA PRO A 493 13.40 26.91 -3.08
C PRO A 493 14.19 28.21 -3.24
N GLU A 494 14.47 28.65 -4.49
CA GLU A 494 15.51 29.63 -4.90
C GLU A 494 15.75 30.84 -3.96
N TRP A 495 14.73 31.23 -3.19
CA TRP A 495 14.87 32.22 -2.13
C TRP A 495 15.89 31.86 -1.03
N PHE A 496 16.17 30.57 -0.78
CA PHE A 496 17.12 30.15 0.27
C PHE A 496 18.56 30.59 0.01
N SER A 497 18.94 30.83 -1.25
CA SER A 497 20.26 31.30 -1.67
C SER A 497 20.31 32.76 -2.11
N SER A 498 19.18 33.36 -2.48
CA SER A 498 19.13 34.74 -2.98
C SER A 498 17.88 35.49 -2.51
N PHE A 499 17.80 35.76 -1.21
CA PHE A 499 16.79 36.64 -0.64
C PHE A 499 17.22 38.11 -0.70
N LYS A 500 16.90 38.79 -1.80
CA LYS A 500 16.70 40.24 -1.78
C LYS A 500 15.26 40.54 -2.22
N ARG A 501 14.42 40.95 -1.25
CA ARG A 501 13.10 41.60 -1.40
C ARG A 501 12.06 40.88 -2.29
N LEU A 502 11.63 39.66 -1.95
CA LEU A 502 10.58 38.92 -2.70
C LEU A 502 9.34 38.54 -1.88
N PHE A 503 9.30 38.86 -0.58
CA PHE A 503 8.10 38.78 0.26
C PHE A 503 7.78 40.20 0.72
N ASP A 504 6.56 40.69 0.48
CA ASP A 504 6.08 41.97 0.99
C ASP A 504 5.93 41.90 2.51
N TYR A 505 7.05 42.10 3.19
CA TYR A 505 7.15 42.11 4.65
C TYR A 505 6.99 43.54 5.15
N LYS A 506 6.15 43.74 6.18
CA LYS A 506 5.99 45.04 6.84
C LYS A 506 7.14 45.41 7.80
N SER A 507 8.05 44.47 8.14
CA SER A 507 9.21 44.70 9.01
C SER A 507 10.53 44.35 8.33
N GLU A 508 11.60 45.10 8.66
CA GLU A 508 12.97 44.86 8.16
C GLU A 508 13.61 43.57 8.70
N ASN A 509 13.07 42.99 9.78
CA ASN A 509 13.48 41.72 10.37
C ASN A 509 12.37 40.67 10.18
N TRP A 510 12.64 39.61 9.41
CA TRP A 510 11.75 38.47 9.20
C TRP A 510 12.10 37.33 10.15
N GLU A 511 11.14 36.44 10.43
CA GLU A 511 11.31 35.32 11.36
C GLU A 511 10.95 33.98 10.71
N TYR A 512 11.55 32.89 11.17
CA TYR A 512 11.23 31.55 10.69
C TYR A 512 9.88 31.07 11.21
N CYS A 513 9.21 30.27 10.38
CA CYS A 513 8.04 29.51 10.78
C CYS A 513 8.39 28.58 11.94
N THR A 514 7.64 28.69 13.02
CA THR A 514 7.78 27.87 14.24
C THR A 514 7.39 26.40 14.07
N VAL A 515 6.75 26.04 12.95
CA VAL A 515 6.30 24.64 12.68
C VAL A 515 7.31 23.92 11.79
N CYS A 516 7.66 24.48 10.63
CA CYS A 516 8.59 23.83 9.70
C CYS A 516 10.05 24.21 9.92
N GLY A 517 10.34 25.32 10.62
CA GLY A 517 11.69 25.84 10.84
C GLY A 517 12.41 26.35 9.58
N ASN A 518 11.78 26.28 8.41
CA ASN A 518 12.42 26.51 7.11
C ASN A 518 11.89 27.75 6.39
N GLU A 519 10.58 28.00 6.43
CA GLU A 519 9.93 29.09 5.70
C GLU A 519 9.95 30.41 6.48
N PRO A 520 10.00 31.57 5.81
CA PRO A 520 9.65 32.82 6.47
C PRO A 520 8.19 32.74 6.92
N ALA A 521 7.93 33.12 8.16
CA ALA A 521 6.55 33.28 8.62
C ALA A 521 5.89 34.39 7.78
N ILE A 522 4.62 34.25 7.40
CA ILE A 522 3.84 35.31 6.73
C ILE A 522 2.74 35.84 7.66
N PHE A 523 2.49 35.15 8.77
CA PHE A 523 1.58 35.60 9.82
C PHE A 523 2.15 35.27 11.20
N ASN A 524 2.02 36.21 12.14
CA ASN A 524 2.53 36.08 13.50
C ASN A 524 1.37 36.16 14.51
N PHE A 525 1.03 35.02 15.11
CA PHE A 525 0.06 34.93 16.20
C PHE A 525 0.73 35.33 17.52
N ALA A 526 1.18 36.58 17.64
CA ALA A 526 1.97 37.01 18.79
C ALA A 526 1.22 36.80 20.11
N LYS A 527 1.93 36.30 21.12
CA LYS A 527 1.39 35.98 22.45
C LYS A 527 1.52 37.19 23.37
N LYS A 528 0.48 37.45 24.18
CA LYS A 528 0.54 38.45 25.25
C LYS A 528 1.45 37.97 26.38
N LYS A 529 2.21 38.90 26.98
CA LYS A 529 3.19 38.54 28.01
C LYS A 529 2.49 37.91 29.23
N ASN A 530 2.91 36.71 29.61
CA ASN A 530 2.40 35.92 30.75
C ASN A 530 0.90 35.53 30.68
N GLU A 531 0.27 35.63 29.51
CA GLU A 531 -1.14 35.20 29.32
C GLU A 531 -1.21 34.23 28.13
N ASP A 532 -2.09 33.23 28.17
CA ASP A 532 -2.33 32.32 27.04
C ASP A 532 -3.36 32.88 26.06
N ASP A 533 -3.08 34.11 25.62
CA ASP A 533 -3.93 34.88 24.71
C ASP A 533 -3.08 35.64 23.69
N TYR A 534 -3.71 36.04 22.58
CA TYR A 534 -3.06 36.84 21.54
C TYR A 534 -2.79 38.27 22.03
N SER A 535 -1.74 38.90 21.50
CA SER A 535 -1.50 40.33 21.70
C SER A 535 -2.60 41.16 21.07
N ASP A 536 -2.83 42.36 21.60
CA ASP A 536 -3.86 43.27 21.09
C ASP A 536 -3.65 43.62 19.60
N SER A 537 -2.38 43.78 19.19
CA SER A 537 -2.00 44.01 17.79
C SER A 537 -2.41 42.85 16.88
N THR A 538 -2.21 41.61 17.32
CA THR A 538 -2.59 40.41 16.57
C THR A 538 -4.11 40.28 16.50
N LYS A 539 -4.83 40.58 17.59
CA LYS A 539 -6.30 40.60 17.58
C LYS A 539 -6.85 41.62 16.58
N GLU A 540 -6.28 42.82 16.51
CA GLU A 540 -6.65 43.82 15.51
C GLU A 540 -6.39 43.35 14.07
N GLU A 541 -5.27 42.69 13.82
CA GLU A 541 -4.93 42.14 12.50
C GLU A 541 -5.90 41.03 12.09
N ILE A 542 -6.24 40.12 13.00
CA ILE A 542 -7.24 39.06 12.77
C ILE A 542 -8.62 39.67 12.46
N LEU A 543 -9.05 40.68 13.22
CA LEU A 543 -10.34 41.33 12.97
C LEU A 543 -10.39 42.05 11.61
N LYS A 544 -9.26 42.60 11.16
CA LYS A 544 -9.12 43.17 9.81
C LYS A 544 -9.26 42.09 8.73
N LEU A 545 -8.65 40.93 8.91
CA LEU A 545 -8.82 39.78 8.00
C LEU A 545 -10.27 39.30 7.95
N ALA A 546 -10.92 39.21 9.11
CA ALA A 546 -12.28 38.72 9.25
C ALA A 546 -13.36 39.68 8.70
N GLN A 547 -13.02 40.97 8.52
CA GLN A 547 -13.96 42.05 8.19
C GLN A 547 -15.14 42.17 9.19
N VAL A 548 -14.89 41.89 10.48
CA VAL A 548 -15.93 41.80 11.52
C VAL A 548 -16.11 43.12 12.27
N THR A 549 -17.37 43.48 12.56
CA THR A 549 -17.73 44.61 13.44
C THR A 549 -18.17 44.14 14.82
N LYS A 550 -17.34 44.45 15.84
CA LYS A 550 -17.48 44.49 17.32
C LYS A 550 -18.41 43.55 18.13
N GLY A 551 -19.38 42.80 17.58
CA GLY A 551 -20.42 42.10 18.36
C GLY A 551 -20.05 40.72 18.92
N SER A 552 -19.17 39.96 18.26
CA SER A 552 -18.91 38.51 18.49
C SER A 552 -17.43 38.18 18.74
N GLN A 553 -16.63 39.14 19.20
CA GLN A 553 -15.16 39.01 19.22
C GLN A 553 -14.63 37.90 20.14
N GLY A 554 -15.29 37.62 21.27
CA GLY A 554 -14.82 36.67 22.28
C GLY A 554 -14.81 35.22 21.81
N GLU A 555 -15.93 34.75 21.26
CA GLU A 555 -16.07 33.37 20.77
C GLU A 555 -15.11 33.07 19.62
N LEU A 556 -14.94 34.03 18.69
CA LEU A 556 -14.01 33.92 17.57
C LEU A 556 -12.57 33.63 18.03
N PHE A 557 -12.07 34.34 19.05
CA PHE A 557 -10.70 34.15 19.54
C PHE A 557 -10.52 32.84 20.30
N GLU A 558 -11.54 32.37 21.02
CA GLU A 558 -11.50 31.05 21.67
C GLU A 558 -11.44 29.93 20.63
N GLU A 559 -12.21 30.04 19.55
CA GLU A 559 -12.17 29.10 18.43
C GLU A 559 -10.81 29.14 17.70
N LEU A 560 -10.29 30.33 17.42
CA LEU A 560 -8.96 30.51 16.80
C LEU A 560 -7.83 29.90 17.61
N LYS A 561 -7.85 30.01 18.94
CA LYS A 561 -6.80 29.41 19.80
C LYS A 561 -6.75 27.89 19.72
N VAL A 562 -7.83 27.24 19.26
CA VAL A 562 -7.80 25.79 18.98
C VAL A 562 -6.97 25.52 17.71
N TRP A 563 -7.04 26.39 16.70
CA TRP A 563 -6.39 26.24 15.39
C TRP A 563 -4.98 26.81 15.34
N PHE A 564 -4.77 27.99 15.89
CA PHE A 564 -3.53 28.76 15.87
C PHE A 564 -3.14 29.13 17.29
N LYS A 565 -2.13 28.47 17.85
CA LYS A 565 -1.77 28.70 19.26
C LYS A 565 -1.09 30.07 19.41
N PRO A 566 -1.36 30.84 20.49
CA PRO A 566 -0.61 32.05 20.79
C PRO A 566 0.90 31.76 20.85
N GLY A 567 1.68 32.54 20.11
CA GLY A 567 3.13 32.42 19.92
C GLY A 567 3.54 31.74 18.60
N GLU A 568 2.60 31.22 17.82
CA GLU A 568 2.91 30.62 16.52
C GLU A 568 3.27 31.66 15.46
N LYS A 569 4.31 31.35 14.68
CA LYS A 569 4.69 32.06 13.46
C LYS A 569 4.59 31.07 12.32
N LEU A 570 3.74 31.34 11.33
CA LEU A 570 3.43 30.36 10.30
C LEU A 570 3.85 30.83 8.92
N GLY A 571 4.55 29.95 8.20
CA GLY A 571 4.86 30.13 6.78
C GLY A 571 3.70 29.70 5.88
N PRO A 572 3.79 29.98 4.57
CA PRO A 572 2.72 29.71 3.61
C PRO A 572 2.26 28.26 3.61
N LEU A 573 3.17 27.28 3.58
CA LEU A 573 2.80 25.87 3.51
C LEU A 573 2.06 25.40 4.76
N CYS A 574 2.50 25.87 5.93
CA CYS A 574 1.88 25.51 7.20
C CYS A 574 0.46 26.08 7.33
N ILE A 575 0.20 27.28 6.78
CA ILE A 575 -1.14 27.86 6.70
C ILE A 575 -2.01 27.06 5.71
N ILE A 576 -1.49 26.76 4.53
CA ILE A 576 -2.20 25.98 3.50
C ILE A 576 -2.63 24.61 4.03
N LYS A 577 -1.74 23.89 4.73
CA LYS A 577 -2.08 22.60 5.36
C LYS A 577 -3.26 22.71 6.33
N ARG A 578 -3.28 23.76 7.16
CA ARG A 578 -4.38 23.99 8.11
C ARG A 578 -5.67 24.37 7.40
N GLY A 579 -5.61 25.21 6.36
CA GLY A 579 -6.75 25.52 5.51
C GLY A 579 -7.31 24.28 4.82
N LEU A 580 -6.44 23.41 4.31
CA LEU A 580 -6.82 22.16 3.67
C LEU A 580 -7.54 21.23 4.65
N TYR A 581 -6.98 21.01 5.84
CA TYR A 581 -7.65 20.24 6.89
C TYR A 581 -8.98 20.89 7.27
N TYR A 582 -9.03 22.21 7.45
CA TYR A 582 -10.26 22.92 7.79
C TYR A 582 -11.37 22.66 6.76
N THR A 583 -11.09 22.90 5.48
CA THR A 583 -12.04 22.68 4.39
C THR A 583 -12.55 21.25 4.31
N LEU A 584 -11.71 20.26 4.65
CA LEU A 584 -12.05 18.84 4.51
C LEU A 584 -12.58 18.21 5.81
N SER A 585 -12.37 18.85 6.97
CA SER A 585 -12.60 18.27 8.29
C SER A 585 -14.03 17.78 8.53
N GLY A 586 -15.04 18.51 8.03
CA GLY A 586 -16.45 18.17 8.21
C GLY A 586 -16.90 16.85 7.57
N LYS A 587 -16.17 16.36 6.55
CA LYS A 587 -16.48 15.07 5.89
C LYS A 587 -15.56 13.94 6.35
N LEU A 588 -14.28 14.23 6.60
CA LEU A 588 -13.25 13.20 6.66
C LEU A 588 -13.01 12.58 8.04
N LYS A 589 -13.55 13.16 9.13
CA LYS A 589 -13.41 12.65 10.52
C LYS A 589 -11.97 12.21 10.86
N VAL A 590 -11.01 13.05 10.50
CA VAL A 590 -9.58 12.85 10.79
C VAL A 590 -9.30 13.41 12.18
N PHE A 591 -8.48 12.74 13.01
CA PHE A 591 -8.13 13.29 14.31
C PHE A 591 -7.34 14.58 14.16
N ARG A 592 -7.74 15.55 14.97
CA ARG A 592 -7.13 16.87 14.99
C ARG A 592 -5.89 16.90 15.87
N SER A 593 -6.01 16.30 17.06
CA SER A 593 -5.04 16.40 18.15
C SER A 593 -4.49 15.04 18.59
N THR A 594 -3.43 15.09 19.39
CA THR A 594 -2.85 13.92 20.06
C THR A 594 -3.75 13.38 21.16
N ASP A 595 -4.54 14.26 21.81
CA ASP A 595 -5.57 13.88 22.76
C ASP A 595 -6.64 13.00 22.11
N ASP A 596 -7.12 13.34 20.91
CA ASP A 596 -8.13 12.55 20.21
C ASP A 596 -7.67 11.11 19.97
N ILE A 597 -6.41 10.94 19.57
CA ILE A 597 -5.79 9.63 19.35
C ILE A 597 -5.63 8.87 20.67
N ALA A 598 -5.20 9.55 21.73
CA ALA A 598 -5.01 8.91 23.03
C ALA A 598 -6.33 8.39 23.63
N TYR A 599 -7.45 9.04 23.31
CA TYR A 599 -8.78 8.72 23.82
C TYR A 599 -9.68 7.99 22.82
N SER A 600 -9.25 7.71 21.59
CA SER A 600 -10.11 7.13 20.55
C SER A 600 -10.71 5.78 20.97
N TYR A 601 -9.86 4.81 21.34
CA TYR A 601 -10.31 3.50 21.84
C TYR A 601 -11.14 3.63 23.13
N TYR A 602 -10.84 4.64 23.96
CA TYR A 602 -11.58 4.92 25.18
C TYR A 602 -13.01 5.39 24.89
N LYS A 603 -13.17 6.30 23.92
CA LYS A 603 -14.46 6.88 23.50
C LYS A 603 -15.28 5.94 22.62
N GLU A 604 -14.65 5.04 21.87
CA GLU A 604 -15.38 4.18 20.91
C GLU A 604 -15.67 2.79 21.48
N VAL A 605 -14.72 2.20 22.21
CA VAL A 605 -14.85 0.83 22.71
C VAL A 605 -15.07 0.80 24.21
N ILE A 606 -14.23 1.46 25.01
CA ILE A 606 -14.36 1.38 26.47
C ILE A 606 -15.64 2.05 26.97
N GLN A 607 -16.05 3.19 26.39
CA GLN A 607 -17.12 4.12 26.84
C GLN A 607 -17.59 3.82 28.27
N PRO A 608 -16.85 4.30 29.29
CA PRO A 608 -17.24 4.07 30.67
C PRO A 608 -18.60 4.72 30.97
N GLU A 609 -19.29 4.16 31.96
CA GLU A 609 -20.45 4.81 32.57
C GLU A 609 -19.94 5.97 33.44
N ILE A 610 -20.58 7.14 33.32
CA ILE A 610 -20.21 8.34 34.09
C ILE A 610 -21.25 8.55 35.19
N LYS A 611 -20.78 8.74 36.42
CA LYS A 611 -21.66 9.04 37.57
C LYS A 611 -22.39 10.36 37.37
N ASP A 612 -23.67 10.37 37.71
CA ASP A 612 -24.52 11.56 37.72
C ASP A 612 -24.21 12.44 38.95
N LEU A 613 -23.07 13.14 38.89
CA LEU A 613 -22.61 14.09 39.89
C LEU A 613 -22.24 15.40 39.20
N ASP A 614 -22.55 16.54 39.83
CA ASP A 614 -22.28 17.87 39.26
C ASP A 614 -20.80 18.06 38.87
N GLU A 615 -19.87 17.54 39.67
CA GLU A 615 -18.42 17.62 39.42
C GLU A 615 -17.94 16.80 38.20
N CYS A 616 -18.76 15.85 37.74
CA CYS A 616 -18.48 14.97 36.60
C CYS A 616 -19.01 15.54 35.27
N LYS A 617 -19.78 16.64 35.29
CA LYS A 617 -20.30 17.30 34.07
C LYS A 617 -19.21 17.67 33.06
N ASP A 618 -18.06 18.14 33.53
CA ASP A 618 -16.93 18.47 32.64
C ASP A 618 -16.37 17.22 31.92
N LEU A 619 -16.44 16.06 32.56
CA LEU A 619 -16.00 14.79 31.96
C LEU A 619 -17.01 14.32 30.90
N ILE A 620 -18.31 14.44 31.16
CA ILE A 620 -19.37 14.18 30.17
C ILE A 620 -19.12 15.07 28.94
N ASN A 621 -19.00 16.38 29.16
CA ASN A 621 -18.72 17.35 28.11
C ASN A 621 -17.41 17.05 27.35
N PHE A 622 -16.38 16.51 28.01
CA PHE A 622 -15.12 16.14 27.36
C PHE A 622 -15.26 14.89 26.48
N LEU A 623 -15.99 13.87 26.96
CA LEU A 623 -16.20 12.63 26.23
C LEU A 623 -17.17 12.80 25.05
N ASP A 624 -18.17 13.66 25.19
CA ASP A 624 -19.16 13.95 24.14
C ASP A 624 -18.64 14.89 23.04
N ARG A 625 -17.54 15.59 23.28
CA ARG A 625 -16.92 16.44 22.25
C ARG A 625 -16.28 15.58 21.16
N GLU A 626 -16.49 16.01 19.91
CA GLU A 626 -15.73 15.51 18.76
C GLU A 626 -14.22 15.73 18.93
N GLU A 627 -13.85 16.85 19.55
CA GLU A 627 -12.45 17.19 19.81
C GLU A 627 -12.11 17.20 21.30
N SER A 628 -11.05 16.49 21.62
CA SER A 628 -10.51 16.27 22.95
C SER A 628 -9.43 17.31 23.23
N ASP A 629 -9.57 18.05 24.33
CA ASP A 629 -8.51 18.93 24.83
C ASP A 629 -8.53 18.86 26.37
N VAL A 630 -7.58 18.09 26.91
CA VAL A 630 -7.49 17.85 28.37
C VAL A 630 -7.25 19.16 29.13
N TYR A 631 -6.45 20.07 28.58
CA TYR A 631 -6.12 21.34 29.26
C TYR A 631 -7.31 22.28 29.25
N LYS A 632 -8.06 22.36 28.14
CA LYS A 632 -9.28 23.16 28.06
C LYS A 632 -10.38 22.63 28.99
N ALA A 633 -10.53 21.31 29.08
CA ALA A 633 -11.60 20.70 29.87
C ALA A 633 -11.31 20.69 31.38
N PHE A 634 -10.05 20.49 31.78
CA PHE A 634 -9.71 20.22 33.18
C PHE A 634 -8.63 21.14 33.76
N GLY A 635 -8.07 22.04 32.95
CA GLY A 635 -6.96 22.94 33.32
C GLY A 635 -5.60 22.24 33.39
N ASN A 636 -5.53 21.03 33.96
CA ASN A 636 -4.29 20.25 34.01
C ASN A 636 -4.55 18.72 34.06
N PRO A 637 -3.55 17.90 33.70
CA PRO A 637 -3.67 16.43 33.72
C PRO A 637 -3.91 15.80 35.10
N VAL A 638 -3.51 16.45 36.19
CA VAL A 638 -3.68 15.91 37.56
C VAL A 638 -5.15 15.95 37.97
N GLU A 639 -5.81 17.08 37.73
CA GLU A 639 -7.26 17.22 37.97
C GLU A 639 -8.06 16.31 37.03
N ALA A 640 -7.65 16.17 35.77
CA ALA A 640 -8.24 15.20 34.85
C ALA A 640 -8.18 13.78 35.45
N ARG A 641 -7.01 13.30 35.89
CA ARG A 641 -6.86 11.97 36.51
C ARG A 641 -7.78 11.75 37.70
N LYS A 642 -7.91 12.74 38.58
CA LYS A 642 -8.82 12.67 39.74
C LYS A 642 -10.27 12.52 39.29
N LYS A 643 -10.71 13.31 38.31
CA LYS A 643 -12.07 13.24 37.77
C LYS A 643 -12.34 11.89 37.11
N PHE A 644 -11.44 11.39 36.26
CA PHE A 644 -11.58 10.06 35.65
C PHE A 644 -11.72 8.98 36.73
N SER A 645 -10.79 8.91 37.68
CA SER A 645 -10.83 7.91 38.77
C SER A 645 -12.14 7.93 39.59
N LYS A 646 -12.66 9.13 39.88
CA LYS A 646 -13.86 9.32 40.71
C LYS A 646 -15.17 9.09 39.94
N CYS A 647 -15.23 9.57 38.70
CA CYS A 647 -16.46 9.69 37.93
C CYS A 647 -16.77 8.49 37.03
N THR A 648 -15.80 7.63 36.71
CA THR A 648 -15.99 6.54 35.74
C THR A 648 -16.23 5.19 36.40
N GLU A 649 -17.11 4.40 35.81
CA GLU A 649 -17.39 3.00 36.13
C GLU A 649 -17.52 2.18 34.83
N ILE A 650 -17.38 0.86 34.93
CA ILE A 650 -17.52 -0.05 33.79
C ILE A 650 -18.59 -1.07 34.15
N GLY A 651 -19.71 -1.09 33.42
CA GLY A 651 -20.77 -2.09 33.61
C GLY A 651 -20.34 -3.51 33.22
N ASP A 652 -20.91 -4.51 33.88
CA ASP A 652 -20.52 -5.94 33.76
C ASP A 652 -20.52 -6.46 32.31
N LYS A 653 -21.56 -6.12 31.54
CA LYS A 653 -21.67 -6.54 30.14
C LYS A 653 -20.49 -6.04 29.31
N LYS A 654 -20.07 -4.80 29.56
CA LYS A 654 -18.99 -4.14 28.83
C LYS A 654 -17.62 -4.67 29.26
N LEU A 655 -17.46 -4.89 30.56
CA LEU A 655 -16.28 -5.50 31.14
C LEU A 655 -15.99 -6.88 30.52
N SER A 656 -17.03 -7.68 30.26
CA SER A 656 -16.87 -8.99 29.59
C SER A 656 -16.33 -8.90 28.15
N CYS A 657 -16.58 -7.79 27.45
CA CYS A 657 -16.04 -7.53 26.11
C CYS A 657 -14.58 -7.10 26.21
N ILE A 658 -14.29 -6.12 27.08
CA ILE A 658 -12.94 -5.61 27.34
C ILE A 658 -12.00 -6.74 27.80
N GLN A 659 -12.48 -7.64 28.66
CA GLN A 659 -11.72 -8.79 29.11
C GLN A 659 -11.23 -9.65 27.94
N LYS A 660 -12.07 -9.85 26.92
CA LYS A 660 -11.71 -10.62 25.71
C LYS A 660 -10.71 -9.86 24.85
N ASP A 661 -10.91 -8.56 24.65
CA ASP A 661 -10.02 -7.72 23.82
C ASP A 661 -8.60 -7.64 24.38
N TYR A 662 -8.48 -7.58 25.70
CA TYR A 662 -7.20 -7.58 26.42
C TYR A 662 -6.64 -8.98 26.68
N GLU A 663 -7.38 -10.03 26.34
CA GLU A 663 -7.03 -11.45 26.58
C GLU A 663 -6.71 -11.74 28.06
N VAL A 664 -7.51 -11.18 28.98
CA VAL A 664 -7.32 -11.35 30.43
C VAL A 664 -8.09 -12.57 30.95
N SER A 665 -7.40 -13.46 31.67
CA SER A 665 -8.02 -14.67 32.25
C SER A 665 -9.02 -14.33 33.36
N GLU A 666 -8.63 -13.47 34.29
CA GLU A 666 -9.45 -13.05 35.42
C GLU A 666 -9.38 -11.52 35.58
N VAL A 667 -10.54 -10.89 35.78
CA VAL A 667 -10.65 -9.45 35.97
C VAL A 667 -10.66 -9.12 37.45
N ASN A 668 -9.73 -8.27 37.89
CA ASN A 668 -9.69 -7.75 39.26
C ASN A 668 -9.89 -6.22 39.31
N GLU A 669 -10.04 -5.68 40.52
CA GLU A 669 -10.32 -4.26 40.72
C GLU A 669 -9.19 -3.36 40.19
N ALA A 670 -7.93 -3.81 40.28
CA ALA A 670 -6.79 -3.07 39.74
C ALA A 670 -6.87 -2.91 38.22
N PHE A 671 -7.21 -3.99 37.50
CA PHE A 671 -7.43 -3.96 36.06
C PHE A 671 -8.58 -3.01 35.70
N ILE A 672 -9.73 -3.11 36.38
CA ILE A 672 -10.89 -2.23 36.14
C ILE A 672 -10.49 -0.75 36.33
N ASN A 673 -9.76 -0.45 37.40
CA ASN A 673 -9.29 0.90 37.70
C ASN A 673 -8.32 1.44 36.66
N ALA A 674 -7.45 0.60 36.11
CA ALA A 674 -6.53 0.99 35.04
C ALA A 674 -7.30 1.29 33.73
N ILE A 675 -8.21 0.40 33.33
CA ILE A 675 -8.96 0.56 32.08
C ILE A 675 -9.83 1.81 32.08
N LYS A 676 -10.55 2.09 33.17
CA LYS A 676 -11.40 3.29 33.31
C LYS A 676 -10.64 4.60 33.56
N GLY A 677 -9.31 4.52 33.62
CA GLY A 677 -8.42 5.61 33.96
C GLY A 677 -8.18 6.63 32.85
N TYR A 678 -7.41 7.66 33.18
CA TYR A 678 -7.00 8.73 32.28
C TYR A 678 -5.99 8.24 31.21
N ARG A 679 -6.10 8.73 29.97
CA ARG A 679 -5.12 8.47 28.89
C ARG A 679 -4.20 9.68 28.72
N GLY A 680 -2.90 9.46 28.93
CA GLY A 680 -1.88 10.52 28.85
C GLY A 680 -0.90 10.36 27.69
N PHE A 681 -1.01 9.29 26.91
CA PHE A 681 -0.03 8.89 25.93
C PHE A 681 -0.70 8.32 24.68
N TYR A 682 0.01 8.45 23.57
CA TYR A 682 -0.30 7.82 22.29
C TYR A 682 1.02 7.27 21.70
N ALA A 683 0.92 6.42 20.68
CA ALA A 683 2.10 5.90 19.99
C ALA A 683 2.16 6.36 18.54
N ILE A 684 3.34 6.80 18.13
CA ILE A 684 3.71 7.00 16.72
C ILE A 684 4.37 5.71 16.26
N ILE A 685 3.79 5.04 15.28
CA ILE A 685 4.38 3.87 14.63
C ILE A 685 4.82 4.28 13.22
N LYS A 686 6.07 3.98 12.90
CA LYS A 686 6.57 4.00 11.52
C LYS A 686 7.07 2.60 11.15
N ALA A 687 6.70 2.12 9.99
CA ALA A 687 7.11 0.82 9.46
C ALA A 687 7.65 0.99 8.04
N ASP A 688 8.68 0.21 7.70
CA ASP A 688 9.29 0.20 6.37
C ASP A 688 9.77 -1.22 6.06
N VAL A 689 9.43 -1.71 4.87
CA VAL A 689 9.79 -3.05 4.41
C VAL A 689 11.29 -3.20 4.22
N ASP A 690 11.82 -4.27 4.81
CA ASP A 690 13.21 -4.61 4.64
C ASP A 690 13.49 -5.12 3.23
N ASN A 691 14.48 -4.51 2.57
CA ASN A 691 14.90 -4.88 1.22
C ASN A 691 13.76 -4.77 0.18
N MET A 692 12.84 -3.81 0.35
CA MET A 692 11.78 -3.54 -0.64
C MET A 692 12.36 -3.16 -1.99
N THR A 693 13.48 -2.44 -1.98
CA THR A 693 14.18 -2.02 -3.19
C THR A 693 14.60 -3.22 -4.07
N GLU A 694 15.14 -4.27 -3.45
CA GLU A 694 15.53 -5.54 -4.06
C GLU A 694 14.30 -6.30 -4.57
N THR A 695 13.24 -6.35 -3.75
CA THR A 695 11.96 -6.97 -4.13
C THR A 695 11.31 -6.26 -5.32
N ALA A 696 11.32 -4.93 -5.36
CA ALA A 696 10.81 -4.11 -6.45
C ALA A 696 11.59 -4.27 -7.76
N ARG A 697 12.79 -4.87 -7.71
CA ARG A 697 13.64 -5.19 -8.86
C ARG A 697 13.62 -6.67 -9.24
N ALA A 698 12.79 -7.46 -8.57
CA ALA A 698 12.75 -8.90 -8.71
C ALA A 698 14.11 -9.56 -8.44
N GLU A 699 14.88 -9.04 -7.47
CA GLU A 699 16.13 -9.65 -6.98
C GLU A 699 15.83 -10.90 -6.11
N ILE A 700 15.04 -11.83 -6.66
CA ILE A 700 14.71 -13.12 -6.08
C ILE A 700 15.53 -14.20 -6.79
N LYS A 701 16.31 -14.96 -6.02
CA LYS A 701 17.17 -16.02 -6.55
C LYS A 701 16.37 -17.03 -7.37
N ALA A 702 16.76 -17.26 -8.61
CA ALA A 702 16.13 -18.21 -9.52
C ALA A 702 16.23 -19.66 -9.00
N GLU A 703 17.21 -19.97 -8.13
CA GLU A 703 17.30 -21.26 -7.45
C GLU A 703 16.05 -21.55 -6.59
N LYS A 704 15.43 -20.54 -5.96
CA LYS A 704 14.20 -20.75 -5.18
C LYS A 704 13.04 -21.25 -6.03
N TYR A 705 12.99 -20.84 -7.30
CA TYR A 705 12.00 -21.33 -8.25
C TYR A 705 12.34 -22.75 -8.71
N LEU A 706 13.64 -23.06 -8.88
CA LEU A 706 14.11 -24.42 -9.15
C LEU A 706 13.74 -25.40 -8.01
N ASP A 707 13.73 -24.96 -6.75
CA ASP A 707 13.33 -25.78 -5.60
C ASP A 707 11.85 -26.22 -5.62
N VAL A 708 11.03 -25.61 -6.49
CA VAL A 708 9.63 -26.03 -6.72
C VAL A 708 9.55 -27.23 -7.67
N LEU A 709 10.56 -27.45 -8.52
CA LEU A 709 10.58 -28.52 -9.52
C LEU A 709 10.34 -29.92 -8.94
N PRO A 710 10.94 -30.34 -7.81
CA PRO A 710 10.63 -31.63 -7.21
C PRO A 710 9.15 -31.80 -6.86
N LYS A 711 8.49 -30.74 -6.37
CA LYS A 711 7.04 -30.75 -6.07
C LYS A 711 6.21 -30.87 -7.34
N LEU A 712 6.57 -30.16 -8.40
CA LEU A 712 5.92 -30.27 -9.71
C LEU A 712 6.03 -31.69 -10.28
N LEU A 713 7.22 -32.28 -10.22
CA LEU A 713 7.44 -33.64 -10.73
C LEU A 713 6.75 -34.71 -9.88
N LYS A 714 6.60 -34.48 -8.57
CA LYS A 714 5.97 -35.43 -7.64
C LYS A 714 4.45 -35.38 -7.69
N HIS A 715 3.86 -34.18 -7.72
CA HIS A 715 2.41 -34.00 -7.60
C HIS A 715 1.73 -33.60 -8.92
N GLY A 716 2.50 -33.16 -9.91
CA GLY A 716 2.00 -32.86 -11.23
C GLY A 716 2.07 -34.08 -12.14
N TYR A 717 1.16 -34.13 -13.12
CA TYR A 717 1.12 -35.21 -14.11
C TYR A 717 0.71 -34.68 -15.47
N PHE A 718 1.17 -35.34 -16.53
CA PHE A 718 0.74 -35.03 -17.88
C PHE A 718 -0.48 -35.87 -18.24
N GLU A 719 -1.60 -35.22 -18.56
CA GLU A 719 -2.79 -35.88 -19.07
C GLU A 719 -2.77 -35.79 -20.60
N GLU A 720 -2.65 -36.94 -21.27
CA GLU A 720 -2.64 -37.04 -22.73
C GLU A 720 -4.06 -37.25 -23.28
N TYR A 721 -4.35 -36.68 -24.46
CA TYR A 721 -5.60 -36.94 -25.19
C TYR A 721 -5.73 -38.40 -25.69
N SER A 722 -4.68 -39.22 -25.55
CA SER A 722 -4.62 -40.63 -25.97
C SER A 722 -5.02 -41.57 -24.83
N ARG A 723 -5.90 -42.54 -25.11
CA ARG A 723 -6.41 -43.52 -24.13
C ARG A 723 -5.35 -44.48 -23.54
N ASN A 724 -4.08 -44.42 -23.96
CA ASN A 724 -2.98 -45.21 -23.38
C ASN A 724 -1.61 -44.54 -23.66
N PRO A 725 -1.10 -43.66 -22.78
CA PRO A 725 0.22 -43.07 -22.93
C PRO A 725 1.33 -44.10 -22.67
N THR A 726 2.35 -44.15 -23.53
CA THR A 726 3.54 -44.98 -23.28
C THR A 726 4.48 -44.29 -22.28
N SER A 727 5.15 -45.06 -21.41
CA SER A 727 6.12 -44.55 -20.40
C SER A 727 7.21 -43.63 -20.99
N LYS A 728 7.54 -43.83 -22.27
CA LYS A 728 8.52 -43.02 -23.02
C LYS A 728 8.06 -41.58 -23.24
N VAL A 729 6.77 -41.34 -23.46
CA VAL A 729 6.23 -39.99 -23.71
C VAL A 729 6.13 -39.17 -22.41
N LEU A 730 5.68 -39.78 -21.32
CA LEU A 730 5.73 -39.18 -19.97
C LEU A 730 7.17 -38.79 -19.57
N SER A 731 8.15 -39.67 -19.81
CA SER A 731 9.56 -39.37 -19.54
C SER A 731 10.10 -38.16 -20.31
N LYS A 732 9.55 -37.88 -21.50
CA LYS A 732 9.97 -36.76 -22.36
C LYS A 732 9.42 -35.43 -21.86
N HIS A 733 8.19 -35.40 -21.34
CA HIS A 733 7.56 -34.19 -20.79
C HIS A 733 8.17 -33.79 -19.44
N CYS A 734 8.49 -34.76 -18.57
CA CYS A 734 9.23 -34.47 -17.33
C CYS A 734 10.64 -33.93 -17.62
N LYS A 735 11.35 -34.51 -18.60
CA LYS A 735 12.66 -33.99 -19.07
C LYS A 735 12.55 -32.56 -19.59
N TYR A 736 11.44 -32.19 -20.22
CA TYR A 736 11.19 -30.82 -20.68
C TYR A 736 11.10 -29.85 -19.50
N LEU A 737 10.27 -30.16 -18.50
CA LEU A 737 10.12 -29.31 -17.32
C LEU A 737 11.46 -29.12 -16.59
N ILE A 738 12.21 -30.21 -16.39
CA ILE A 738 13.57 -30.17 -15.80
C ILE A 738 14.49 -29.25 -16.61
N TYR A 739 14.56 -29.46 -17.94
CA TYR A 739 15.44 -28.68 -18.80
C TYR A 739 15.09 -27.18 -18.77
N THR A 740 13.81 -26.84 -18.69
CA THR A 740 13.39 -25.45 -18.57
C THR A 740 13.85 -24.82 -17.28
N TYR A 741 13.55 -25.40 -16.12
CA TYR A 741 13.93 -24.81 -14.83
C TYR A 741 15.46 -24.71 -14.71
N MET A 742 16.22 -25.67 -15.24
CA MET A 742 17.68 -25.57 -15.31
C MET A 742 18.18 -24.43 -16.22
N ASN A 743 17.59 -24.28 -17.41
CA ASN A 743 17.96 -23.20 -18.32
C ASN A 743 17.58 -21.82 -17.77
N MET A 744 16.43 -21.73 -17.12
CA MET A 744 15.97 -20.52 -16.45
C MET A 744 17.01 -20.05 -15.44
N THR A 745 17.40 -20.91 -14.48
CA THR A 745 18.47 -20.60 -13.53
C THR A 745 19.79 -20.25 -14.23
N SER A 746 20.13 -20.92 -15.34
CA SER A 746 21.35 -20.62 -16.11
C SER A 746 21.30 -19.23 -16.77
N VAL A 747 20.14 -18.85 -17.34
CA VAL A 747 19.91 -17.54 -17.95
C VAL A 747 19.94 -16.44 -16.87
N ALA A 748 19.28 -16.67 -15.73
CA ALA A 748 19.33 -15.77 -14.58
C ALA A 748 20.76 -15.52 -14.10
N ASN A 749 21.56 -16.59 -13.92
CA ASN A 749 22.97 -16.50 -13.53
C ASN A 749 23.83 -15.69 -14.51
N THR A 750 23.47 -15.70 -15.79
CA THR A 750 24.24 -15.02 -16.85
C THR A 750 23.81 -13.58 -17.03
N ILE A 751 22.50 -13.31 -16.96
CA ILE A 751 21.93 -12.00 -17.27
C ILE A 751 21.79 -11.12 -16.03
N ASN A 752 21.46 -11.70 -14.88
CA ASN A 752 21.02 -10.94 -13.70
C ASN A 752 21.56 -11.55 -12.39
N GLU A 753 22.81 -12.02 -12.39
CA GLU A 753 23.53 -12.49 -11.19
C GLU A 753 22.80 -13.58 -10.37
N GLY A 754 22.00 -14.39 -11.06
CA GLY A 754 21.23 -15.49 -10.45
C GLY A 754 19.83 -15.10 -10.02
N TYR A 755 19.45 -13.83 -10.14
CA TYR A 755 18.10 -13.34 -9.88
C TYR A 755 17.19 -13.48 -11.10
N ILE A 756 15.89 -13.66 -10.88
CA ILE A 756 14.89 -13.70 -11.95
C ILE A 756 14.86 -12.38 -12.74
N LEU A 757 14.32 -12.40 -13.95
CA LEU A 757 14.12 -11.18 -14.73
C LEU A 757 12.79 -10.51 -14.37
N MET A 758 12.84 -9.19 -14.22
CA MET A 758 11.67 -8.32 -14.06
C MET A 758 10.79 -8.36 -15.30
N THR A 759 9.48 -8.52 -15.11
CA THR A 759 8.48 -8.55 -16.19
C THR A 759 7.31 -7.62 -15.86
N PRO A 760 6.51 -7.20 -16.86
CA PRO A 760 5.29 -6.45 -16.60
C PRO A 760 4.35 -7.16 -15.61
N THR A 761 4.18 -8.47 -15.75
CA THR A 761 3.35 -9.30 -14.85
C THR A 761 3.88 -9.30 -13.41
N TYR A 762 5.20 -9.38 -13.20
CA TYR A 762 5.79 -9.21 -11.87
C TYR A 762 5.46 -7.84 -11.27
N ARG A 763 5.60 -6.77 -12.06
CA ARG A 763 5.35 -5.40 -11.59
C ARG A 763 3.88 -5.19 -11.22
N VAL A 764 2.96 -5.68 -12.05
CA VAL A 764 1.51 -5.60 -11.79
C VAL A 764 1.12 -6.43 -10.55
N ALA A 765 1.66 -7.64 -10.41
CA ALA A 765 1.41 -8.49 -9.24
C ALA A 765 1.94 -7.86 -7.94
N LEU A 766 3.16 -7.32 -7.96
CA LEU A 766 3.73 -6.61 -6.81
C LEU A 766 2.89 -5.38 -6.43
N SER A 767 2.52 -4.54 -7.41
CA SER A 767 1.72 -3.36 -7.10
C SER A 767 0.33 -3.72 -6.57
N THR A 768 -0.26 -4.83 -7.03
CA THR A 768 -1.56 -5.31 -6.53
C THR A 768 -1.44 -5.85 -5.11
N ALA A 769 -0.38 -6.61 -4.82
CA ALA A 769 -0.10 -7.06 -3.46
C ALA A 769 0.10 -5.87 -2.50
N MET A 770 0.83 -4.82 -2.92
CA MET A 770 1.03 -3.61 -2.12
C MET A 770 -0.30 -2.87 -1.84
N MET A 771 -1.17 -2.70 -2.85
CA MET A 771 -2.48 -2.08 -2.67
C MET A 771 -3.35 -2.87 -1.68
N LEU A 772 -3.37 -4.20 -1.79
CA LEU A 772 -4.16 -5.04 -0.89
C LEU A 772 -3.60 -5.05 0.54
N THR A 773 -2.28 -5.08 0.71
CA THR A 773 -1.65 -4.93 2.03
C THR A 773 -2.01 -3.61 2.67
N LEU A 774 -1.92 -2.51 1.90
CA LEU A 774 -2.30 -1.17 2.34
C LEU A 774 -3.76 -1.12 2.82
N LEU A 775 -4.71 -1.68 2.07
CA LEU A 775 -6.13 -1.71 2.47
C LEU A 775 -6.34 -2.47 3.79
N ARG A 776 -5.59 -3.56 3.99
CA ARG A 776 -5.64 -4.33 5.23
C ARG A 776 -4.96 -3.60 6.39
N ASP A 777 -3.89 -2.84 6.13
CA ASP A 777 -3.23 -2.01 7.14
C ASP A 777 -4.15 -0.88 7.63
N ILE A 778 -4.92 -0.25 6.73
CA ILE A 778 -5.98 0.71 7.08
C ILE A 778 -7.01 0.05 7.99
N LYS A 779 -7.47 -1.17 7.66
CA LYS A 779 -8.38 -1.93 8.52
C LYS A 779 -7.80 -2.12 9.93
N THR A 780 -6.59 -2.66 10.00
CA THR A 780 -5.93 -2.94 11.28
C THR A 780 -5.82 -1.67 12.12
N VAL A 781 -5.42 -0.55 11.53
CA VAL A 781 -5.20 0.68 12.28
C VAL A 781 -6.51 1.34 12.66
N GLU A 782 -7.37 1.65 11.70
CA GLU A 782 -8.50 2.54 11.91
C GLU A 782 -9.76 1.82 12.37
N VAL A 783 -10.04 0.63 11.81
CA VAL A 783 -11.26 -0.12 12.11
C VAL A 783 -11.08 -1.00 13.34
N ASP A 784 -9.99 -1.77 13.39
CA ASP A 784 -9.79 -2.77 14.44
C ASP A 784 -9.13 -2.18 15.71
N ASN A 785 -8.37 -1.09 15.57
CA ASN A 785 -7.57 -0.52 16.67
C ASN A 785 -7.82 0.96 16.93
N HIS A 786 -8.76 1.59 16.23
CA HIS A 786 -9.20 2.98 16.45
C HIS A 786 -8.05 4.00 16.42
N GLY A 787 -7.01 3.72 15.64
CA GLY A 787 -5.93 4.64 15.33
C GLY A 787 -6.23 5.49 14.10
N GLN A 788 -5.20 6.16 13.59
CA GLN A 788 -5.28 6.91 12.34
C GLN A 788 -4.07 6.65 11.46
N ILE A 789 -4.31 6.46 10.18
CA ILE A 789 -3.28 6.44 9.15
C ILE A 789 -2.90 7.88 8.81
N ILE A 790 -1.59 8.14 8.85
CA ILE A 790 -1.02 9.37 8.29
C ILE A 790 -0.59 9.11 6.86
N TYR A 791 -0.01 7.94 6.63
CA TYR A 791 0.44 7.51 5.32
C TYR A 791 0.49 5.98 5.26
N ALA A 792 0.08 5.42 4.13
CA ALA A 792 0.27 4.00 3.83
C ALA A 792 0.60 3.87 2.34
N GLY A 793 1.80 3.38 2.02
CA GLY A 793 2.24 3.08 0.65
C GLY A 793 2.17 1.60 0.29
N GLY A 794 1.86 0.74 1.27
CA GLY A 794 1.91 -0.72 1.18
C GLY A 794 3.27 -1.29 1.58
N ASP A 795 4.37 -0.57 1.33
CA ASP A 795 5.70 -0.87 1.86
C ASP A 795 6.04 -0.08 3.11
N ASP A 796 5.65 1.19 3.17
CA ASP A 796 5.78 2.02 4.34
C ASP A 796 4.43 2.41 4.93
N VAL A 797 4.41 2.51 6.26
CA VAL A 797 3.23 2.90 7.02
C VAL A 797 3.65 3.86 8.11
N VAL A 798 2.89 4.95 8.25
CA VAL A 798 2.98 5.87 9.37
C VAL A 798 1.59 6.00 9.97
N THR A 799 1.48 5.67 11.26
CA THR A 799 0.22 5.70 11.98
C THR A 799 0.38 6.24 13.40
N LEU A 800 -0.71 6.81 13.91
CA LEU A 800 -0.86 7.24 15.29
C LEU A 800 -1.91 6.34 15.94
N VAL A 801 -1.59 5.73 17.09
CA VAL A 801 -2.49 4.76 17.73
C VAL A 801 -2.65 5.02 19.23
N PRO A 802 -3.82 4.68 19.80
CA PRO A 802 -4.00 4.62 21.25
C PRO A 802 -3.09 3.56 21.85
N ILE A 803 -2.57 3.81 23.05
CA ILE A 803 -1.66 2.89 23.75
C ILE A 803 -2.31 1.55 24.04
N ASP A 804 -3.62 1.57 24.33
CA ASP A 804 -4.48 0.39 24.50
C ASP A 804 -4.28 -0.67 23.40
N ARG A 805 -4.00 -0.22 22.16
CA ARG A 805 -3.98 -1.06 20.96
C ARG A 805 -2.61 -1.12 20.28
N LEU A 806 -1.55 -0.63 20.92
CA LEU A 806 -0.20 -0.57 20.35
C LEU A 806 0.31 -1.94 19.87
N ILE A 807 0.28 -2.95 20.75
CA ILE A 807 0.86 -4.26 20.43
C ILE A 807 0.03 -4.97 19.36
N ASP A 808 -1.30 -4.91 19.46
CA ASP A 808 -2.20 -5.54 18.50
C ASP A 808 -2.05 -4.91 17.11
N THR A 809 -1.83 -3.59 17.05
CA THR A 809 -1.53 -2.90 15.79
C THR A 809 -0.21 -3.40 15.18
N LEU A 810 0.87 -3.51 15.96
CA LEU A 810 2.17 -3.98 15.44
C LEU A 810 2.09 -5.39 14.85
N ILE A 811 1.39 -6.30 15.55
CA ILE A 811 1.19 -7.67 15.08
C ILE A 811 0.33 -7.65 13.82
N GLY A 812 -0.82 -6.96 13.84
CA GLY A 812 -1.75 -6.91 12.72
C GLY A 812 -1.15 -6.31 11.45
N LEU A 813 -0.35 -5.25 11.58
CA LEU A 813 0.41 -4.70 10.46
C LEU A 813 1.33 -5.80 9.91
N GLU A 814 2.24 -6.36 10.70
CA GLU A 814 3.19 -7.33 10.14
C GLU A 814 2.52 -8.58 9.54
N ASP A 815 1.44 -9.07 10.16
CA ASP A 815 0.63 -10.17 9.64
C ASP A 815 0.03 -9.85 8.25
N ASN A 816 -0.40 -8.61 8.03
CA ASN A 816 -0.91 -8.12 6.75
C ASN A 816 0.15 -7.97 5.66
N PHE A 817 1.45 -8.01 6.00
CA PHE A 817 2.53 -7.93 5.01
C PHE A 817 3.07 -9.31 4.65
N VAL A 818 3.40 -10.12 5.66
CA VAL A 818 4.04 -11.42 5.48
C VAL A 818 3.03 -12.50 5.10
N GLY A 819 1.83 -12.45 5.69
CA GLY A 819 0.81 -13.50 5.57
C GLY A 819 1.25 -14.82 6.23
N LYS A 820 0.40 -15.39 7.09
CA LYS A 820 0.71 -16.60 7.88
C LYS A 820 1.28 -17.77 7.07
N ASP A 821 0.75 -17.98 5.85
CA ASP A 821 1.17 -19.04 4.93
C ASP A 821 1.72 -18.49 3.60
N GLY A 822 2.12 -17.21 3.58
CA GLY A 822 2.53 -16.49 2.38
C GLY A 822 1.37 -16.10 1.45
N PHE A 823 0.12 -16.20 1.87
CA PHE A 823 -1.03 -15.75 1.07
C PHE A 823 -2.07 -15.05 1.94
N PHE A 824 -2.76 -14.09 1.34
CA PHE A 824 -4.04 -13.60 1.83
C PHE A 824 -5.18 -14.27 1.05
N ARG A 825 -6.35 -14.31 1.67
CA ARG A 825 -7.54 -14.88 1.07
C ARG A 825 -8.72 -13.94 1.26
N VAL A 826 -9.46 -13.71 0.18
CA VAL A 826 -10.76 -13.02 0.16
C VAL A 826 -11.71 -13.96 -0.55
N ARG A 827 -12.72 -14.51 0.15
CA ARG A 827 -13.60 -15.55 -0.42
C ARG A 827 -12.79 -16.71 -1.01
N ASN A 828 -13.01 -17.16 -2.25
CA ASN A 828 -12.18 -18.16 -2.94
C ASN A 828 -10.98 -17.58 -3.73
N TRP A 829 -10.63 -16.31 -3.50
CA TRP A 829 -9.52 -15.62 -4.16
C TRP A 829 -8.27 -15.60 -3.28
N TYR A 830 -7.14 -16.11 -3.79
CA TYR A 830 -5.83 -16.12 -3.10
C TYR A 830 -4.90 -15.05 -3.67
N ILE A 831 -4.26 -14.29 -2.79
CA ILE A 831 -3.34 -13.20 -3.14
C ILE A 831 -1.97 -13.52 -2.55
N PRO A 832 -0.87 -13.53 -3.33
CA PRO A 832 0.47 -13.69 -2.78
C PRO A 832 0.82 -12.56 -1.81
N ALA A 833 1.20 -12.91 -0.59
CA ALA A 833 1.74 -11.95 0.37
C ALA A 833 3.21 -11.64 0.03
N ILE A 834 3.72 -10.45 0.37
CA ILE A 834 5.09 -10.02 0.04
C ILE A 834 6.08 -10.62 1.07
N SER A 835 6.06 -11.94 1.22
CA SER A 835 6.98 -12.72 2.05
C SER A 835 8.16 -13.11 1.17
N PRO A 836 9.38 -12.61 1.39
CA PRO A 836 10.21 -13.23 2.42
C PRO A 836 10.78 -12.25 3.46
N ASN A 837 10.66 -10.95 3.21
CA ASN A 837 11.12 -9.91 4.13
C ASN A 837 9.94 -9.43 4.96
N GLY A 838 10.17 -9.09 6.21
CA GLY A 838 9.18 -8.39 7.02
C GLY A 838 9.41 -6.89 7.05
N ARG A 839 8.66 -6.19 7.89
CA ARG A 839 8.89 -4.78 8.16
C ARG A 839 9.76 -4.58 9.39
N SER A 840 10.58 -3.54 9.32
CA SER A 840 11.21 -2.95 10.49
C SER A 840 10.33 -1.81 11.01
N PHE A 841 10.18 -1.73 12.32
CA PHE A 841 9.26 -0.79 12.97
C PHE A 841 9.99 0.11 13.95
N SER A 842 9.56 1.37 14.03
CA SER A 842 9.85 2.26 15.15
C SER A 842 8.57 2.63 15.87
N VAL A 843 8.58 2.51 17.18
CA VAL A 843 7.50 2.91 18.08
C VAL A 843 8.01 4.00 19.00
N ARG A 844 7.35 5.15 18.94
CA ARG A 844 7.58 6.27 19.86
C ARG A 844 6.33 6.51 20.70
N ILE A 845 6.38 6.12 21.96
CA ILE A 845 5.34 6.43 22.96
C ILE A 845 5.54 7.87 23.41
N ALA A 846 4.64 8.76 23.02
CA ALA A 846 4.71 10.19 23.29
C ALA A 846 3.59 10.61 24.23
N ASN A 847 3.88 11.58 25.08
CA ASN A 847 2.85 12.19 25.92
C ASN A 847 2.07 13.21 25.10
N ILE A 848 0.76 13.35 25.38
CA ILE A 848 -0.11 14.27 24.63
C ILE A 848 0.36 15.74 24.63
N ALA A 849 1.14 16.15 25.65
CA ALA A 849 1.67 17.51 25.77
C ALA A 849 3.01 17.74 25.07
N ASP A 850 3.64 16.70 24.50
CA ASP A 850 4.93 16.83 23.83
C ASP A 850 4.79 17.48 22.45
N PHE A 851 5.87 18.15 22.00
CA PHE A 851 5.91 18.71 20.65
C PHE A 851 6.00 17.59 19.61
N MET A 852 4.89 17.34 18.92
CA MET A 852 4.76 16.26 17.94
C MET A 852 5.90 16.22 16.90
N THR A 853 6.38 17.38 16.44
CA THR A 853 7.50 17.48 15.48
C THR A 853 8.75 16.73 15.96
N ASN A 854 9.11 16.90 17.24
CA ASN A 854 10.30 16.27 17.82
C ASN A 854 10.11 14.76 17.97
N GLU A 855 8.90 14.34 18.33
CA GLU A 855 8.55 12.93 18.50
C GLU A 855 8.52 12.19 17.15
N ILE A 856 8.01 12.84 16.10
CA ILE A 856 8.06 12.33 14.71
C ILE A 856 9.50 12.19 14.22
N GLN A 857 10.35 13.19 14.48
CA GLN A 857 11.75 13.15 14.09
C GLN A 857 12.47 11.99 14.81
N THR A 858 12.27 11.87 16.12
CA THR A 858 12.84 10.77 16.92
C THR A 858 12.40 9.41 16.40
N ALA A 859 11.10 9.21 16.09
CA ALA A 859 10.61 7.98 15.48
C ALA A 859 11.33 7.66 14.14
N THR A 860 11.58 8.69 13.32
CA THR A 860 12.31 8.53 12.04
C THR A 860 13.76 8.09 12.26
N GLU A 861 14.45 8.69 13.22
CA GLU A 861 15.83 8.33 13.59
C GLU A 861 15.91 6.89 14.12
N LEU A 862 14.93 6.49 14.94
CA LEU A 862 14.80 5.13 15.46
C LEU A 862 14.55 4.11 14.34
N LEU A 863 13.69 4.42 13.36
CA LEU A 863 13.46 3.54 12.21
C LEU A 863 14.76 3.29 11.41
N ASN A 864 15.54 4.35 11.18
CA ASN A 864 16.84 4.25 10.52
C ASN A 864 17.87 3.44 11.34
N LYS A 865 17.76 3.46 12.66
CA LYS A 865 18.60 2.68 13.57
C LYS A 865 18.24 1.19 13.55
N VAL A 866 16.96 0.85 13.64
CA VAL A 866 16.51 -0.56 13.70
C VAL A 866 16.79 -1.31 12.39
N LYS A 867 16.78 -0.62 11.23
CA LYS A 867 17.16 -1.18 9.92
C LYS A 867 18.65 -1.58 9.80
N LYS A 868 19.45 -1.39 10.86
CA LYS A 868 20.87 -1.81 10.95
C LYS A 868 21.10 -2.93 11.97
N VAL A 869 20.03 -3.44 12.59
CA VAL A 869 20.09 -4.47 13.62
C VAL A 869 20.50 -5.82 13.05
N LYS A 870 21.33 -6.54 13.82
CA LYS A 870 21.64 -7.95 13.59
C LYS A 870 21.34 -8.76 14.84
N TRP A 871 20.69 -9.89 14.66
CA TRP A 871 20.40 -10.89 15.68
C TRP A 871 21.22 -12.14 15.40
N VAL A 872 21.96 -12.61 16.40
CA VAL A 872 22.84 -13.77 16.30
C VAL A 872 22.45 -14.79 17.37
N SER A 873 22.33 -16.05 16.97
CA SER A 873 22.09 -17.19 17.83
C SER A 873 23.06 -18.33 17.50
N SER A 874 22.94 -19.47 18.19
CA SER A 874 23.80 -20.63 17.91
C SER A 874 23.53 -21.29 16.55
N VAL A 875 22.36 -21.04 15.95
CA VAL A 875 21.88 -21.75 14.75
C VAL A 875 21.63 -20.79 13.58
N GLU A 876 21.35 -19.53 13.86
CA GLU A 876 20.84 -18.57 12.87
C GLU A 876 21.34 -17.15 13.15
N ALA A 877 21.63 -16.41 12.07
CA ALA A 877 21.78 -14.96 12.10
C ALA A 877 20.69 -14.33 11.22
N ARG A 878 20.03 -13.30 11.73
CA ARG A 878 19.04 -12.50 10.98
C ARG A 878 19.36 -11.03 11.10
N GLU A 879 19.05 -10.26 10.06
CA GLU A 879 19.22 -8.82 10.05
C GLU A 879 17.85 -8.14 9.92
N LYS A 880 17.75 -6.92 10.46
CA LYS A 880 16.55 -6.08 10.40
C LYS A 880 15.34 -6.80 11.02
N PHE A 881 14.16 -6.71 10.39
CA PHE A 881 12.92 -7.39 10.74
C PHE A 881 12.64 -7.34 12.25
N SER A 882 12.71 -6.12 12.80
CA SER A 882 12.69 -5.85 14.23
C SER A 882 11.88 -4.59 14.52
N VAL A 883 11.38 -4.47 15.73
CA VAL A 883 10.74 -3.26 16.25
C VAL A 883 11.64 -2.62 17.29
N ILE A 884 11.86 -1.32 17.19
CA ILE A 884 12.47 -0.50 18.26
C ILE A 884 11.38 0.30 18.97
N ILE A 885 11.34 0.21 20.30
CA ILE A 885 10.35 0.87 21.16
C ILE A 885 11.06 1.86 22.07
N SER A 886 10.54 3.08 22.18
CA SER A 886 11.03 4.14 23.07
C SER A 886 9.88 4.97 23.65
N SER A 887 10.16 5.80 24.66
CA SER A 887 9.20 6.72 25.28
C SER A 887 9.75 8.13 25.46
N SER A 888 8.89 9.15 25.39
CA SER A 888 9.27 10.55 25.65
C SER A 888 9.54 10.88 27.12
N ARG A 889 9.28 9.94 28.03
CA ARG A 889 9.52 10.10 29.47
C ARG A 889 10.70 9.28 29.98
N LEU A 890 11.27 8.41 29.14
CA LEU A 890 12.33 7.49 29.52
C LEU A 890 13.45 7.50 28.47
N ASN A 891 14.70 7.48 28.92
CA ASN A 891 15.86 7.40 28.02
C ASN A 891 16.24 5.95 27.64
N TYR A 892 15.26 5.06 27.62
CA TYR A 892 15.45 3.65 27.26
C TYR A 892 14.94 3.40 25.84
N GLU A 893 15.67 2.57 25.12
CA GLU A 893 15.27 1.98 23.85
C GLU A 893 15.33 0.47 23.99
N SER A 894 14.35 -0.20 23.41
CA SER A 894 14.28 -1.66 23.36
C SER A 894 14.08 -2.13 21.94
N ILE A 895 14.76 -3.20 21.53
CA ILE A 895 14.64 -3.79 20.19
C ILE A 895 14.16 -5.24 20.31
N LEU A 896 13.02 -5.56 19.69
CA LEU A 896 12.44 -6.90 19.69
C LEU A 896 12.35 -7.48 18.27
N PRO A 897 12.53 -8.78 18.08
CA PRO A 897 12.29 -9.46 16.81
C PRO A 897 10.82 -9.38 16.36
N MET A 898 10.58 -9.16 15.06
CA MET A 898 9.23 -9.11 14.48
C MET A 898 8.85 -10.36 13.67
N TRP A 899 9.80 -11.23 13.32
CA TRP A 899 9.51 -12.49 12.63
C TRP A 899 8.86 -13.56 13.51
N ASP A 900 8.76 -13.30 14.83
CA ASP A 900 8.15 -14.20 15.81
C ASP A 900 7.42 -13.35 16.86
N TYR A 901 6.08 -13.30 16.74
CA TYR A 901 5.25 -12.45 17.60
C TYR A 901 5.20 -12.88 19.06
N LYS A 902 5.82 -14.00 19.44
CA LYS A 902 5.83 -14.43 20.85
C LYS A 902 6.42 -13.38 21.78
N TYR A 903 7.38 -12.57 21.33
CA TYR A 903 8.00 -11.52 22.14
C TYR A 903 7.03 -10.35 22.38
N LEU A 904 6.27 -9.95 21.37
CA LEU A 904 5.22 -8.94 21.50
C LEU A 904 4.04 -9.46 22.34
N ARG A 905 3.62 -10.71 22.15
CA ARG A 905 2.58 -11.34 22.97
C ARG A 905 3.01 -11.48 24.43
N LEU A 906 4.28 -11.81 24.68
CA LEU A 906 4.86 -11.81 26.02
C LEU A 906 4.82 -10.40 26.62
N LEU A 907 5.22 -9.38 25.88
CA LEU A 907 5.15 -7.99 26.32
C LEU A 907 3.71 -7.56 26.66
N LYS A 908 2.73 -7.93 25.83
CA LYS A 908 1.29 -7.68 26.08
C LYS A 908 0.85 -8.36 27.38
N LYS A 909 1.19 -9.63 27.56
CA LYS A 909 0.86 -10.39 28.78
C LYS A 909 1.51 -9.77 30.03
N MET A 910 2.78 -9.40 29.98
CA MET A 910 3.46 -8.72 31.09
C MET A 910 2.77 -7.40 31.44
N TRP A 911 2.40 -6.61 30.43
CA TRP A 911 1.71 -5.34 30.62
C TRP A 911 0.33 -5.53 31.24
N VAL A 912 -0.48 -6.47 30.74
CA VAL A 912 -1.81 -6.81 31.31
C VAL A 912 -1.72 -7.28 32.76
N LEU A 913 -0.74 -8.14 33.09
CA LEU A 913 -0.52 -8.57 34.48
C LEU A 913 -0.10 -7.40 35.37
N ASN A 914 0.63 -6.42 34.85
CA ASN A 914 0.99 -5.22 35.58
C ASN A 914 -0.20 -4.29 35.82
N LEU A 915 -1.08 -4.11 34.83
CA LEU A 915 -2.36 -3.39 35.00
C LEU A 915 -3.26 -4.06 36.04
N SER A 916 -3.18 -5.39 36.14
CA SER A 916 -3.89 -6.19 37.14
C SER A 916 -3.20 -6.23 38.50
N ASN A 917 -2.07 -5.52 38.68
CA ASN A 917 -1.26 -5.56 39.90
C ASN A 917 -0.80 -6.97 40.33
N ILE A 918 -0.75 -7.92 39.38
CA ILE A 918 -0.23 -9.29 39.57
C ILE A 918 1.28 -9.27 39.38
N LEU A 919 1.73 -8.69 38.26
CA LEU A 919 3.16 -8.50 37.99
C LEU A 919 3.64 -7.16 38.58
N SER A 920 4.57 -7.24 39.52
CA SER A 920 5.16 -6.05 40.14
C SER A 920 5.84 -5.16 39.10
N SER A 921 5.65 -3.86 39.27
CA SER A 921 6.34 -2.83 38.50
C SER A 921 7.87 -2.95 38.61
N SER A 922 8.41 -3.43 39.73
CA SER A 922 9.85 -3.54 40.01
C SER A 922 10.58 -4.66 39.27
N VAL A 923 9.88 -5.49 38.49
CA VAL A 923 10.49 -6.68 37.86
C VAL A 923 11.70 -6.34 36.97
N TYR A 924 11.68 -5.18 36.31
CA TYR A 924 12.82 -4.70 35.52
C TYR A 924 14.00 -4.33 36.42
N GLU A 925 13.78 -3.59 37.50
CA GLU A 925 14.83 -3.17 38.43
C GLU A 925 15.45 -4.38 39.16
N ASP A 926 14.65 -5.38 39.54
CA ASP A 926 15.14 -6.64 40.11
C ASP A 926 15.98 -7.44 39.12
N TYR A 927 15.57 -7.47 37.85
CA TYR A 927 16.35 -8.07 36.77
C TYR A 927 17.69 -7.33 36.55
N GLU A 928 17.63 -6.00 36.41
CA GLU A 928 18.76 -5.14 36.10
C GLU A 928 19.82 -5.19 37.21
N ASN A 929 19.40 -5.08 38.47
CA ASN A 929 20.33 -5.07 39.61
C ASN A 929 20.81 -6.47 39.98
N GLY A 930 19.98 -7.50 39.82
CA GLY A 930 20.29 -8.85 40.26
C GLY A 930 21.11 -9.66 39.26
N PHE A 931 20.76 -9.61 37.98
CA PHE A 931 21.17 -10.67 37.04
C PHE A 931 21.68 -10.18 35.69
N LYS A 932 21.35 -8.95 35.26
CA LYS A 932 21.78 -8.40 33.97
C LYS A 932 23.29 -8.50 33.74
N GLY A 933 24.12 -8.11 34.72
CA GLY A 933 25.58 -8.16 34.59
C GLY A 933 26.12 -9.58 34.39
N LEU A 934 25.52 -10.58 35.05
CA LEU A 934 25.87 -11.99 34.87
C LEU A 934 25.49 -12.49 33.47
N ILE A 935 24.28 -12.15 33.02
CA ILE A 935 23.76 -12.52 31.70
C ILE A 935 24.60 -11.89 30.59
N ASP A 936 24.95 -10.60 30.71
CA ASP A 936 25.83 -9.91 29.78
C ASP A 936 27.22 -10.56 29.73
N GLY A 937 27.71 -11.07 30.87
CA GLY A 937 28.93 -11.88 30.94
C GLY A 937 28.83 -13.19 30.14
N PHE A 938 27.71 -13.91 30.23
CA PHE A 938 27.48 -15.12 29.42
C PHE A 938 27.43 -14.83 27.92
N VAL A 939 26.80 -13.72 27.54
CA VAL A 939 26.72 -13.25 26.15
C VAL A 939 28.13 -12.93 25.60
N LYS A 940 28.96 -12.21 26.36
CA LYS A 940 30.35 -11.92 25.96
C LYS A 940 31.18 -13.19 25.73
N ASN A 941 30.91 -14.24 26.49
CA ASN A 941 31.61 -15.52 26.38
C ASN A 941 30.96 -16.49 25.36
N GLY A 942 29.96 -16.06 24.60
CA GLY A 942 29.32 -16.87 23.55
C GLY A 942 28.48 -18.05 24.07
N VAL A 943 28.06 -18.01 25.33
CA VAL A 943 27.31 -19.12 25.95
C VAL A 943 25.86 -19.08 25.48
N THR A 944 25.47 -20.05 24.65
CA THR A 944 24.12 -20.12 24.05
C THR A 944 23.36 -21.41 24.36
N LYS A 945 24.03 -22.46 24.86
CA LYS A 945 23.44 -23.77 25.22
C LYS A 945 24.20 -24.42 26.40
N GLY A 946 23.62 -25.46 27.00
CA GLY A 946 24.26 -26.28 28.04
C GLY A 946 23.86 -25.93 29.49
N PRO A 947 24.53 -26.49 30.51
CA PRO A 947 24.18 -26.32 31.93
C PRO A 947 24.09 -24.86 32.39
N THR A 948 24.94 -24.00 31.82
CA THR A 948 24.97 -22.56 32.09
C THR A 948 23.72 -21.84 31.56
N TYR A 949 23.14 -22.30 30.46
CA TYR A 949 21.88 -21.77 29.94
C TYR A 949 20.68 -22.22 30.80
N GLU A 950 20.72 -23.44 31.33
CA GLU A 950 19.70 -23.93 32.26
C GLU A 950 19.70 -23.14 33.58
N LEU A 951 20.89 -22.78 34.08
CA LEU A 951 21.03 -21.85 35.20
C LEU A 951 20.37 -20.50 34.88
N LEU A 952 20.61 -19.95 33.69
CA LEU A 952 20.01 -18.69 33.27
C LEU A 952 18.48 -18.74 33.28
N LYS A 953 17.87 -19.80 32.76
CA LYS A 953 16.41 -19.98 32.81
C LYS A 953 15.88 -19.98 34.24
N ARG A 954 16.56 -20.65 35.16
CA ARG A 954 16.20 -20.66 36.59
C ARG A 954 16.30 -19.27 37.22
N LEU A 955 17.30 -18.47 36.85
CA LEU A 955 17.45 -17.10 37.32
C LEU A 955 16.33 -16.19 36.80
N ILE A 956 15.98 -16.30 35.51
CA ILE A 956 14.83 -15.58 34.95
C ILE A 956 13.54 -15.99 35.68
N SER A 957 13.33 -17.29 35.88
CA SER A 957 12.17 -17.81 36.61
C SER A 957 12.11 -17.26 38.03
N TYR A 958 13.24 -17.17 38.73
CA TYR A 958 13.33 -16.57 40.06
C TYR A 958 12.92 -15.09 40.06
N VAL A 959 13.40 -14.30 39.10
CA VAL A 959 12.99 -12.88 38.96
C VAL A 959 11.49 -12.76 38.78
N LEU A 960 10.90 -13.59 37.92
CA LEU A 960 9.47 -13.59 37.65
C LEU A 960 8.67 -13.98 38.89
N ILE A 961 8.98 -15.11 39.53
CA ILE A 961 8.29 -15.59 40.75
C ILE A 961 8.37 -14.53 41.85
N ARG A 962 9.54 -13.93 42.09
CA ARG A 962 9.71 -12.87 43.10
C ARG A 962 8.79 -11.67 42.86
N ASN A 963 8.38 -11.44 41.61
CA ASN A 963 7.56 -10.30 41.21
C ASN A 963 6.11 -10.70 40.84
N GLY A 964 5.64 -11.90 41.19
CA GLY A 964 4.27 -12.37 40.91
C GLY A 964 4.02 -12.76 39.45
N GLY A 965 5.07 -13.16 38.73
CA GLY A 965 5.06 -13.52 37.31
C GLY A 965 5.08 -15.02 37.02
N GLU A 966 4.54 -15.87 37.90
CA GLU A 966 4.53 -17.33 37.75
C GLU A 966 3.98 -17.78 36.38
N ASP A 967 2.91 -17.15 35.92
CA ASP A 967 2.26 -17.44 34.64
C ASP A 967 3.12 -17.11 33.42
N LEU A 968 4.23 -16.38 33.60
CA LEU A 968 5.14 -15.98 32.53
C LEU A 968 6.29 -16.96 32.33
N ILE A 969 6.54 -17.89 33.27
CA ILE A 969 7.71 -18.77 33.24
C ILE A 969 7.79 -19.53 31.90
N GLY A 970 6.69 -20.16 31.48
CA GLY A 970 6.63 -20.89 30.21
C GLY A 970 6.80 -19.98 28.98
N ASN A 971 6.45 -18.69 29.09
CA ASN A 971 6.60 -17.74 27.99
C ASN A 971 8.06 -17.28 27.79
N PHE A 972 8.92 -17.43 28.80
CA PHE A 972 10.36 -17.12 28.73
C PHE A 972 11.22 -18.30 28.25
N GLU A 973 10.61 -19.43 27.87
CA GLU A 973 11.31 -20.60 27.33
C GLU A 973 11.72 -20.44 25.85
N PHE A 974 12.52 -19.42 25.54
CA PHE A 974 13.09 -19.23 24.19
C PHE A 974 14.62 -19.19 24.17
N GLU A 975 15.19 -19.58 23.02
CA GLU A 975 16.65 -19.57 22.80
C GLU A 975 17.24 -18.17 23.02
N MET A 976 18.43 -18.13 23.63
CA MET A 976 19.18 -16.88 23.80
C MET A 976 19.58 -16.33 22.42
N LYS A 977 19.21 -15.07 22.16
CA LYS A 977 19.63 -14.31 20.98
C LYS A 977 20.42 -13.07 21.40
N ILE A 978 21.52 -12.84 20.71
CA ILE A 978 22.40 -11.68 20.87
C ILE A 978 21.99 -10.62 19.85
N LEU A 979 21.84 -9.40 20.31
CA LEU A 979 21.50 -8.23 19.51
C LEU A 979 22.76 -7.39 19.28
N GLU A 980 23.03 -6.99 18.05
CA GLU A 980 24.13 -6.08 17.69
C GLU A 980 23.63 -4.94 16.78
N VAL A 981 23.92 -3.68 17.15
CA VAL A 981 23.65 -2.50 16.31
C VAL A 981 24.60 -1.34 16.64
N GLY A 982 25.40 -0.86 15.69
CA GLY A 982 26.21 0.36 15.87
C GLY A 982 27.12 0.35 17.11
N GLY A 983 27.69 -0.79 17.48
CA GLY A 983 28.53 -0.95 18.69
C GLY A 983 27.75 -1.26 19.98
N TYR A 984 26.43 -1.12 19.98
CA TYR A 984 25.56 -1.62 21.04
C TYR A 984 25.41 -3.13 20.93
N LYS A 985 25.68 -3.86 22.03
CA LYS A 985 25.42 -5.29 22.17
C LYS A 985 24.47 -5.54 23.33
N SER A 986 23.48 -6.39 23.12
CA SER A 986 22.50 -6.78 24.15
C SER A 986 22.02 -8.21 23.90
N ASN A 987 21.00 -8.64 24.64
CA ASN A 987 20.36 -9.93 24.47
C ASN A 987 18.84 -9.83 24.60
N ILE A 988 18.15 -10.83 24.08
CA ILE A 988 16.68 -10.83 24.02
C ILE A 988 15.99 -10.68 25.41
N PHE A 989 16.57 -11.18 26.50
CA PHE A 989 16.00 -11.01 27.83
C PHE A 989 16.09 -9.55 28.29
N ASN A 990 17.27 -8.92 28.10
CA ASN A 990 17.45 -7.50 28.38
C ASN A 990 16.42 -6.65 27.63
N GLU A 991 16.19 -6.95 26.35
CA GLU A 991 15.26 -6.18 25.52
C GLU A 991 13.81 -6.39 25.96
N VAL A 992 13.37 -7.61 26.27
CA VAL A 992 11.99 -7.85 26.78
C VAL A 992 11.73 -7.06 28.07
N PHE A 993 12.63 -7.13 29.06
CA PHE A 993 12.45 -6.38 30.30
C PHE A 993 12.53 -4.86 30.10
N LYS A 994 13.39 -4.36 29.19
CA LYS A 994 13.42 -2.94 28.83
C LYS A 994 12.13 -2.49 28.15
N ALA A 995 11.59 -3.27 27.21
CA ALA A 995 10.32 -2.98 26.56
C ALA A 995 9.19 -2.87 27.58
N PHE A 996 9.13 -3.81 28.54
CA PHE A 996 8.18 -3.73 29.64
C PHE A 996 8.37 -2.45 30.47
N ARG A 997 9.62 -2.10 30.81
CA ARG A 997 9.92 -0.86 31.55
C ARG A 997 9.45 0.40 30.84
N ILE A 998 9.54 0.41 29.51
CA ILE A 998 9.08 1.51 28.65
C ILE A 998 7.55 1.61 28.64
N MET A 999 6.85 0.48 28.61
CA MET A 999 5.38 0.43 28.60
C MET A 999 4.73 0.61 29.99
N ARG A 1000 5.48 0.39 31.06
CA ARG A 1000 4.99 0.52 32.44
C ARG A 1000 4.57 1.96 32.74
N GLY A 1001 3.32 2.16 33.18
CA GLY A 1001 2.77 3.46 33.60
C GLY A 1001 2.37 4.39 32.45
N VAL A 1002 2.19 3.84 31.25
CA VAL A 1002 1.68 4.56 30.07
C VAL A 1002 0.13 4.58 30.06
N LEU A 1003 -0.51 3.65 30.78
CA LEU A 1003 -1.87 3.71 31.31
C LEU A 1003 -1.77 3.85 32.83
#